data_AF-A0A077LP26-F1
#
_entry.id   AF-A0A077LP26-F1
#
_cell.length_a   1.000
_cell.length_b   1.000
_cell.length_c   1.000
_cell.angle_alpha   90.00
_cell.angle_beta   90.00
_cell.angle_gamma   90.00
#
_symmetry.space_group_name_H-M   'P 1'
#
loop_
_entity.id
_entity.type
_entity.pdbx_description
1 polymer ?
#
loop_
_entity_poly.entity_id
_entity_poly.type
_entity_poly.pdbx_seq_one_letter_code
_entity_poly.pdbx_strand_id
1 'polypeptide(L)'
;MKRALLPLMASLALLPASVMAEVLPLALSGPAYHLANEAYLAYDRKDYDQAVAKAREALRQRPDVSELNDLVKLALRDKDRRDHPERYPDARPKPGYLAGNQSLREYRNGHYDAAARAALKAISQAPENLDYRLMLIEALQRQQKLEQAHAATTEAIATLGPQPELVRRRQAIEEQQSVVIAAKGYEALAQGDNDKAVSLAHDVVQRYPQNVAYRRLLVSALIAHQQYEAARAAASEALALQGNDATLLAQRGQLRQRLGDDAGARQDYAQALAVGNLPDRERAALYAAMGQPDTALRYLQQARAKGELQAGDEVQIAYFLSQAGEQDQALATFRQVDRSTGLKPVDLRNAAYTAQRSGNDVQAIAYFERVLDYQRAGTLDMSEQEVFDTRRSVADLSRQWSLTNTSTYRGASTSSGLGGAPGASNDSLQNSTEVAWRPLGYNNARFFELYGRLTDTLWSKDDNDTGRDALQGALGIRFKPLSAYNVMLALERTFPLAGSNVDGDWLVRLGYGSSIGTDLRVDKPSWWTSQLYMEAGRYLQNRRNYFNSEWQIGRSIRLDRISRRLVIFPHIVAAADYDSKMRSQVDDLGRQRSSSGNAGGVGVGVGVRYWMRETRSKAPQSYIDLSLQYRERVFGDDRAEGVFARFTYSW
;
A
#
# COMPACT_ATOMS: atom_id res chain seq x y z
N MET A 1 -53.38 -25.84 -9.94
CA MET A 1 -53.43 -27.18 -9.30
C MET A 1 -53.32 -26.99 -7.80
N LYS A 2 -54.38 -27.36 -7.07
CA LYS A 2 -54.52 -27.31 -5.60
C LYS A 2 -54.25 -28.71 -5.03
N ARG A 3 -53.77 -28.77 -3.78
CA ARG A 3 -54.19 -29.63 -2.62
C ARG A 3 -52.94 -29.91 -1.76
N ALA A 4 -52.78 -29.52 -0.49
CA ALA A 4 -53.63 -29.46 0.72
C ALA A 4 -53.62 -30.74 1.58
N LEU A 5 -53.19 -30.53 2.85
CA LEU A 5 -53.67 -31.10 4.13
C LEU A 5 -53.28 -32.53 4.60
N LEU A 6 -52.65 -32.54 5.78
CA LEU A 6 -52.67 -33.50 6.93
C LEU A 6 -54.09 -34.08 7.24
N PRO A 7 -54.30 -34.99 8.23
CA PRO A 7 -53.51 -36.06 8.88
C PRO A 7 -54.33 -37.37 9.10
N LEU A 8 -53.85 -38.28 9.98
CA LEU A 8 -54.60 -39.14 10.93
C LEU A 8 -54.60 -40.68 10.74
N MET A 9 -54.20 -41.35 11.83
CA MET A 9 -54.50 -42.69 12.37
C MET A 9 -55.33 -43.73 11.59
N ALA A 10 -54.86 -44.98 11.62
CA ALA A 10 -55.60 -46.26 11.76
C ALA A 10 -54.55 -47.39 11.72
N SER A 11 -54.64 -48.57 12.34
CA SER A 11 -55.65 -49.24 13.16
C SER A 11 -55.01 -50.57 13.60
N LEU A 12 -55.06 -50.88 14.90
CA LEU A 12 -54.80 -52.22 15.44
C LEU A 12 -55.93 -53.18 15.02
N ALA A 13 -55.58 -54.40 14.60
CA ALA A 13 -56.50 -55.52 14.43
C ALA A 13 -56.29 -56.57 15.53
N LEU A 14 -57.40 -57.18 15.94
CA LEU A 14 -57.67 -58.01 17.13
C LEU A 14 -57.80 -59.49 16.72
N LEU A 15 -57.14 -60.47 17.36
CA LEU A 15 -57.68 -61.60 18.21
C LEU A 15 -56.87 -62.91 17.98
N PRO A 16 -56.96 -63.97 18.84
CA PRO A 16 -57.34 -64.04 20.25
C PRO A 16 -56.25 -64.64 21.16
N ALA A 17 -56.36 -64.36 22.47
CA ALA A 17 -55.58 -64.94 23.54
C ALA A 17 -56.30 -66.15 24.16
N SER A 18 -55.55 -67.22 24.43
CA SER A 18 -55.93 -68.25 25.40
C SER A 18 -55.14 -67.98 26.68
N VAL A 19 -55.84 -67.35 27.62
CA VAL A 19 -55.35 -66.85 28.89
C VAL A 19 -55.22 -68.02 29.87
N MET A 20 -53.99 -68.33 30.30
CA MET A 20 -53.79 -68.78 31.68
C MET A 20 -54.03 -67.55 32.55
N ALA A 21 -55.06 -67.58 33.39
CA ALA A 21 -55.42 -66.47 34.26
C ALA A 21 -54.38 -66.33 35.38
N GLU A 22 -53.28 -65.63 35.09
CA GLU A 22 -52.50 -64.94 36.10
C GLU A 22 -53.29 -63.67 36.45
N VAL A 23 -53.83 -63.62 37.67
CA VAL A 23 -54.59 -62.47 38.17
C VAL A 23 -53.62 -61.29 38.31
N LEU A 24 -53.48 -60.50 37.24
CA LEU A 24 -52.76 -59.23 37.29
C LEU A 24 -53.58 -58.25 38.16
N PRO A 25 -52.98 -57.63 39.19
CA PRO A 25 -53.69 -56.66 40.02
C PRO A 25 -54.18 -55.49 39.16
N LEU A 26 -55.45 -55.13 39.29
CA LEU A 26 -56.09 -54.03 38.55
C LEU A 26 -55.30 -52.71 38.77
N ALA A 27 -55.10 -51.89 37.75
CA ALA A 27 -54.47 -50.58 37.95
C ALA A 27 -55.23 -49.74 38.99
N LEU A 28 -54.52 -49.12 39.94
CA LEU A 28 -55.11 -48.23 40.94
C LEU A 28 -55.76 -47.03 40.23
N SER A 29 -57.07 -46.86 40.33
CA SER A 29 -57.83 -45.76 39.73
C SER A 29 -58.94 -45.29 40.67
N GLY A 30 -59.43 -44.06 40.47
CA GLY A 30 -60.49 -43.48 41.30
C GLY A 30 -60.04 -43.09 42.72
N PRO A 31 -60.94 -43.09 43.72
CA PRO A 31 -60.66 -42.62 45.08
C PRO A 31 -59.47 -43.31 45.77
N ALA A 32 -59.28 -44.61 45.52
CA ALA A 32 -58.13 -45.36 46.05
C ALA A 32 -56.79 -44.83 45.53
N TYR A 33 -56.73 -44.35 44.28
CA TYR A 33 -55.53 -43.78 43.68
C TYR A 33 -55.17 -42.43 44.30
N HIS A 34 -56.17 -41.59 44.57
CA HIS A 34 -55.94 -40.32 45.26
C HIS A 34 -55.38 -40.53 46.67
N LEU A 35 -55.94 -41.48 47.42
CA LEU A 35 -55.44 -41.85 48.75
C LEU A 35 -54.03 -42.46 48.70
N ALA A 36 -53.74 -43.29 47.70
CA ALA A 36 -52.41 -43.83 47.46
C ALA A 36 -51.39 -42.71 47.18
N ASN A 37 -51.73 -41.76 46.31
CA ASN A 37 -50.86 -40.63 45.97
C ASN A 37 -50.63 -39.70 47.17
N GLU A 38 -51.68 -39.41 47.95
CA GLU A 38 -51.55 -38.68 49.22
C GLU A 38 -50.64 -39.41 50.20
N ALA A 39 -50.71 -40.75 50.25
CA ALA A 39 -49.84 -41.55 51.11
C ALA A 39 -48.36 -41.46 50.71
N TYR A 40 -48.05 -41.54 49.40
CA TYR A 40 -46.68 -41.35 48.91
C TYR A 40 -46.17 -39.93 49.14
N LEU A 41 -47.00 -38.91 48.93
CA LEU A 41 -46.64 -37.51 49.21
C LEU A 41 -46.43 -37.25 50.70
N ALA A 42 -47.24 -37.85 51.58
CA ALA A 42 -47.05 -37.77 53.02
C ALA A 42 -45.74 -38.46 53.44
N TYR A 43 -45.42 -39.60 52.85
CA TYR A 43 -44.17 -40.32 53.10
C TYR A 43 -42.94 -39.49 52.70
N ASP A 44 -42.99 -38.84 51.54
CA ASP A 44 -41.89 -38.00 51.03
C ASP A 44 -41.66 -36.76 51.92
N ARG A 45 -42.74 -36.23 52.51
CA ARG A 45 -42.70 -35.16 53.53
C ARG A 45 -42.29 -35.65 54.92
N LYS A 46 -41.98 -36.94 55.09
CA LYS A 46 -41.66 -37.61 56.36
C LYS A 46 -42.80 -37.59 57.40
N ASP A 47 -44.03 -37.34 56.96
CA ASP A 47 -45.22 -37.50 57.78
C ASP A 47 -45.67 -38.98 57.70
N TYR A 48 -44.91 -39.83 58.40
CA TYR A 48 -45.09 -41.27 58.32
C TYR A 48 -46.42 -41.73 58.92
N ASP A 49 -46.99 -40.99 59.87
CA ASP A 49 -48.31 -41.26 60.44
C ASP A 49 -49.41 -41.10 59.39
N GLN A 50 -49.41 -39.96 58.70
CA GLN A 50 -50.35 -39.69 57.64
C GLN A 50 -50.15 -40.64 56.46
N ALA A 51 -48.90 -40.96 56.11
CA ALA A 51 -48.58 -41.93 55.06
C ALA A 51 -49.17 -43.31 55.36
N VAL A 52 -48.98 -43.83 56.58
CA VAL A 52 -49.55 -45.12 56.99
C VAL A 52 -51.06 -45.09 57.00
N ALA A 53 -51.68 -44.02 57.52
CA ALA A 53 -53.13 -43.89 57.58
C ALA A 53 -53.76 -43.91 56.18
N LYS A 54 -53.23 -43.09 55.26
CA LYS A 54 -53.71 -42.97 53.89
C LYS A 54 -53.45 -44.21 53.06
N ALA A 55 -52.27 -44.83 53.20
CA ALA A 55 -51.96 -46.09 52.51
C ALA A 55 -52.85 -47.24 53.00
N ARG A 56 -53.12 -47.34 54.30
CA ARG A 56 -54.07 -48.33 54.84
C ARG A 56 -55.50 -48.07 54.38
N GLU A 57 -55.90 -46.81 54.23
CA GLU A 57 -57.22 -46.45 53.71
C GLU A 57 -57.36 -46.82 52.23
N ALA A 58 -56.33 -46.58 51.42
CA ALA A 58 -56.26 -47.04 50.04
C ALA A 58 -56.30 -48.58 49.96
N LEU A 59 -55.57 -49.28 50.84
CA LEU A 59 -55.57 -50.75 50.92
C LEU A 59 -56.92 -51.34 51.36
N ARG A 60 -57.75 -50.62 52.13
CA ARG A 60 -59.13 -51.09 52.42
C ARG A 60 -60.00 -51.16 51.17
N GLN A 61 -59.76 -50.25 50.22
CA GLN A 61 -60.47 -50.24 48.94
C GLN A 61 -59.85 -51.22 47.94
N ARG A 62 -58.52 -51.40 48.02
CA ARG A 62 -57.72 -52.26 47.13
C ARG A 62 -56.66 -53.04 47.92
N PRO A 63 -57.03 -54.17 48.56
CA PRO A 63 -56.13 -54.92 49.43
C PRO A 63 -55.05 -55.70 48.67
N ASP A 64 -55.20 -55.83 47.35
CA ASP A 64 -54.34 -56.58 46.44
C ASP A 64 -53.07 -55.83 45.99
N VAL A 65 -52.89 -54.57 46.40
CA VAL A 65 -51.79 -53.72 45.94
C VAL A 65 -50.56 -53.93 46.82
N SER A 66 -49.56 -54.67 46.32
CA SER A 66 -48.33 -54.96 47.06
C SER A 66 -47.51 -53.72 47.38
N GLU A 67 -47.48 -52.73 46.49
CA GLU A 67 -46.69 -51.50 46.62
C GLU A 67 -47.16 -50.63 47.78
N LEU A 68 -48.48 -50.58 48.04
CA LEU A 68 -49.03 -49.87 49.19
C LEU A 68 -48.78 -50.61 50.50
N ASN A 69 -48.80 -51.95 50.48
CA ASN A 69 -48.40 -52.75 51.63
C ASN A 69 -46.91 -52.52 51.96
N ASP A 70 -46.05 -52.41 50.94
CA ASP A 70 -44.64 -52.11 51.13
C ASP A 70 -44.40 -50.66 51.57
N LEU A 71 -45.19 -49.70 51.06
CA LEU A 71 -45.20 -48.33 51.57
C LEU A 71 -45.61 -48.28 53.05
N VAL A 72 -46.63 -49.02 53.47
CA VAL A 72 -47.03 -49.12 54.89
C VAL A 72 -45.90 -49.72 55.73
N LYS A 73 -45.24 -50.80 55.26
CA LYS A 73 -44.10 -51.39 55.97
C LYS A 73 -42.93 -50.39 56.08
N LEU A 74 -42.60 -49.69 55.00
CA LEU A 74 -41.56 -48.66 54.96
C LEU A 74 -41.90 -47.49 55.89
N ALA A 75 -43.12 -46.97 55.82
CA ALA A 75 -43.61 -45.87 56.63
C ALA A 75 -43.69 -46.25 58.11
N LEU A 76 -44.12 -47.47 58.45
CA LEU A 76 -44.08 -47.96 59.83
C LEU A 76 -42.65 -48.12 60.34
N ARG A 77 -41.74 -48.66 59.53
CA ARG A 77 -40.32 -48.78 59.90
C ARG A 77 -39.67 -47.42 60.12
N ASP A 78 -39.93 -46.47 59.23
CA ASP A 78 -39.32 -45.14 59.29
C ASP A 78 -40.02 -44.26 60.36
N LYS A 79 -41.30 -44.50 60.65
CA LYS A 79 -42.00 -43.99 61.85
C LYS A 79 -41.38 -44.54 63.14
N ASP A 80 -41.17 -45.85 63.22
CA ASP A 80 -40.56 -46.49 64.40
C ASP A 80 -39.14 -45.96 64.65
N ARG A 81 -38.38 -45.71 63.57
CA ARG A 81 -37.09 -45.00 63.63
C ARG A 81 -37.19 -43.56 64.13
N ARG A 82 -38.25 -42.82 63.76
CA ARG A 82 -38.52 -41.45 64.21
C ARG A 82 -38.93 -41.40 65.68
N ASP A 83 -39.81 -42.30 66.11
CA ASP A 83 -40.43 -42.31 67.43
C ASP A 83 -39.54 -42.98 68.50
N HIS A 84 -38.63 -43.86 68.07
CA HIS A 84 -37.68 -44.56 68.94
C HIS A 84 -36.23 -44.36 68.46
N PRO A 85 -35.71 -43.13 68.49
CA PRO A 85 -34.36 -42.82 68.02
C PRO A 85 -33.27 -43.56 68.82
N GLU A 86 -33.53 -43.92 70.08
CA GLU A 86 -32.61 -44.74 70.90
C GLU A 86 -32.43 -46.19 70.39
N ARG A 87 -33.41 -46.77 69.68
CA ARG A 87 -33.32 -48.13 69.11
C ARG A 87 -32.59 -48.18 67.77
N TYR A 88 -32.52 -47.05 67.09
CA TYR A 88 -31.91 -46.89 65.78
C TYR A 88 -30.91 -45.75 65.84
N PRO A 89 -29.79 -45.91 66.57
CA PRO A 89 -28.74 -44.90 66.58
C PRO A 89 -28.38 -44.58 65.14
N ASP A 90 -28.30 -43.28 64.81
CA ASP A 90 -27.95 -42.81 63.48
C ASP A 90 -26.84 -43.69 62.92
N ALA A 91 -27.11 -44.36 61.80
CA ALA A 91 -26.08 -45.12 61.12
C ALA A 91 -24.89 -44.18 60.99
N ARG A 92 -23.76 -44.54 61.62
CA ARG A 92 -22.59 -43.66 61.68
C ARG A 92 -22.38 -43.09 60.29
N PRO A 93 -22.36 -41.75 60.13
CA PRO A 93 -22.29 -41.14 58.82
C PRO A 93 -21.18 -41.83 58.04
N LYS A 94 -21.45 -42.25 56.81
CA LYS A 94 -20.42 -42.85 55.96
C LYS A 94 -19.17 -41.95 56.05
N PRO A 95 -17.95 -42.52 56.14
CA PRO A 95 -16.75 -41.71 56.28
C PRO A 95 -16.74 -40.56 55.26
N GLY A 96 -16.52 -39.32 55.70
CA GLY A 96 -16.53 -38.14 54.85
C GLY A 96 -17.87 -37.43 54.68
N TYR A 97 -19.01 -38.03 55.05
CA TYR A 97 -20.36 -37.48 54.77
C TYR A 97 -20.61 -36.08 55.34
N LEU A 98 -20.24 -35.84 56.61
CA LEU A 98 -20.41 -34.53 57.24
C LEU A 98 -19.55 -33.45 56.56
N ALA A 99 -18.32 -33.80 56.21
CA ALA A 99 -17.40 -32.90 55.51
C ALA A 99 -17.85 -32.63 54.07
N GLY A 100 -18.39 -33.65 53.37
CA GLY A 100 -18.99 -33.50 52.04
C GLY A 100 -20.21 -32.57 52.07
N ASN A 101 -21.14 -32.73 53.01
CA ASN A 101 -22.28 -31.82 53.16
C ASN A 101 -21.87 -30.39 53.49
N GLN A 102 -20.83 -30.22 54.30
CA GLN A 102 -20.24 -28.90 54.55
C GLN A 102 -19.69 -28.30 53.26
N SER A 103 -18.94 -29.07 52.46
CA SER A 103 -18.40 -28.61 51.18
C SER A 103 -19.49 -28.13 50.23
N LEU A 104 -20.59 -28.87 50.10
CA LEU A 104 -21.71 -28.50 49.24
C LEU A 104 -22.39 -27.19 49.71
N ARG A 105 -22.53 -27.00 51.02
CA ARG A 105 -23.10 -25.79 51.61
C ARG A 105 -22.23 -24.57 51.33
N GLU A 106 -20.92 -24.68 51.56
CA GLU A 106 -19.98 -23.60 51.26
C GLU A 106 -19.93 -23.29 49.76
N TYR A 107 -19.99 -24.32 48.91
CA TYR A 107 -20.03 -24.15 47.46
C TYR A 107 -21.27 -23.36 47.01
N ARG A 108 -22.46 -23.71 47.55
CA ARG A 108 -23.72 -22.99 47.26
C ARG A 108 -23.70 -21.52 47.73
N ASN A 109 -22.95 -21.23 48.79
CA ASN A 109 -22.77 -19.88 49.31
C ASN A 109 -21.69 -19.08 48.55
N GLY A 110 -21.04 -19.66 47.54
CA GLY A 110 -19.95 -19.03 46.79
C GLY A 110 -18.61 -19.02 47.52
N HIS A 111 -18.49 -19.63 48.70
CA HIS A 111 -17.25 -19.74 49.47
C HIS A 111 -16.37 -20.90 48.96
N TYR A 112 -15.87 -20.78 47.74
CA TYR A 112 -15.20 -21.89 47.07
C TYR A 112 -13.92 -22.38 47.78
N ASP A 113 -13.16 -21.50 48.45
CA ASP A 113 -12.00 -21.90 49.27
C ASP A 113 -12.41 -22.77 50.47
N ALA A 114 -13.50 -22.40 51.16
CA ALA A 114 -14.04 -23.18 52.27
C ALA A 114 -14.63 -24.51 51.78
N ALA A 115 -15.28 -24.51 50.62
CA ALA A 115 -15.79 -25.70 49.96
C ALA A 115 -14.65 -26.68 49.61
N ALA A 116 -13.54 -26.19 49.06
CA ALA A 116 -12.38 -27.00 48.72
C ALA A 116 -11.73 -27.64 49.97
N ARG A 117 -11.57 -26.88 51.07
CA ARG A 117 -11.06 -27.41 52.35
C ARG A 117 -11.96 -28.50 52.93
N ALA A 118 -13.28 -28.29 52.88
CA ALA A 118 -14.25 -29.28 53.35
C ALA A 118 -14.27 -30.54 52.46
N ALA A 119 -14.11 -30.38 51.13
CA ALA A 119 -13.97 -31.51 50.21
C ALA A 119 -12.70 -32.33 50.48
N LEU A 120 -11.56 -31.68 50.72
CA LEU A 120 -10.31 -32.34 51.13
C LEU A 120 -10.49 -33.16 52.41
N LYS A 121 -11.19 -32.61 53.41
CA LYS A 121 -11.53 -33.34 54.65
C LYS A 121 -12.47 -34.52 54.40
N ALA A 122 -13.36 -34.42 53.42
CA ALA A 122 -14.22 -35.54 53.01
C ALA A 122 -13.41 -36.64 52.32
N ILE A 123 -12.50 -36.27 51.41
CA ILE A 123 -11.58 -37.18 50.72
C ILE A 123 -10.64 -37.88 51.71
N SER A 124 -10.13 -37.19 52.74
CA SER A 124 -9.25 -37.82 53.74
C SER A 124 -9.96 -38.91 54.56
N GLN A 125 -11.29 -38.86 54.65
CA GLN A 125 -12.11 -39.85 55.35
C GLN A 125 -12.63 -40.95 54.41
N ALA A 126 -12.82 -40.66 53.12
CA ALA A 126 -13.20 -41.62 52.10
C ALA A 126 -12.44 -41.36 50.78
N PRO A 127 -11.19 -41.85 50.65
CA PRO A 127 -10.32 -41.54 49.51
C PRO A 127 -10.84 -42.06 48.16
N GLU A 128 -11.67 -43.10 48.19
CA GLU A 128 -12.25 -43.76 47.01
C GLU A 128 -13.61 -43.16 46.57
N ASN A 129 -14.08 -42.11 47.24
CA ASN A 129 -15.38 -41.50 46.91
C ASN A 129 -15.24 -40.52 45.72
N LEU A 130 -15.86 -40.84 44.59
CA LEU A 130 -15.84 -40.03 43.37
C LEU A 130 -16.47 -38.64 43.58
N ASP A 131 -17.60 -38.55 44.27
CA ASP A 131 -18.34 -37.30 44.47
C ASP A 131 -17.50 -36.27 45.24
N TYR A 132 -16.81 -36.69 46.30
CA TYR A 132 -15.96 -35.79 47.09
C TYR A 132 -14.78 -35.24 46.28
N ARG A 133 -14.20 -36.07 45.40
CA ARG A 133 -13.14 -35.64 44.50
C ARG A 133 -13.66 -34.67 43.43
N LEU A 134 -14.83 -34.95 42.84
CA LEU A 134 -15.48 -34.03 41.90
C LEU A 134 -15.83 -32.68 42.56
N MET A 135 -16.29 -32.68 43.81
CA MET A 135 -16.56 -31.45 44.56
C MET A 135 -15.29 -30.60 44.78
N LEU A 136 -14.15 -31.23 45.10
CA LEU A 136 -12.87 -30.53 45.22
C LEU A 136 -12.47 -29.90 43.87
N ILE A 137 -12.49 -30.69 42.80
CA ILE A 137 -12.12 -30.25 41.46
C ILE A 137 -13.00 -29.06 41.04
N GLU A 138 -14.31 -29.16 41.27
CA GLU A 138 -15.26 -28.10 40.93
C GLU A 138 -15.04 -26.81 41.74
N ALA A 139 -14.79 -26.93 43.05
CA ALA A 139 -14.48 -25.78 43.89
C ALA A 139 -13.17 -25.09 43.45
N LEU A 140 -12.15 -25.85 43.03
CA LEU A 140 -10.89 -25.30 42.52
C LEU A 140 -11.05 -24.63 41.15
N GLN A 141 -11.85 -25.20 40.25
CA GLN A 141 -12.18 -24.58 38.95
C GLN A 141 -12.91 -23.24 39.13
N ARG A 142 -13.88 -23.15 40.05
CA ARG A 142 -14.60 -21.89 40.33
C ARG A 142 -13.69 -20.78 40.86
N GLN A 143 -12.58 -21.14 41.49
CA GLN A 143 -11.56 -20.19 41.96
C GLN A 143 -10.54 -19.79 40.88
N GLN A 144 -10.67 -20.29 39.63
CA GLN A 144 -9.66 -20.15 38.58
C GLN A 144 -8.28 -20.73 38.97
N LYS A 145 -8.23 -21.61 39.99
CA LYS A 145 -7.00 -22.33 40.39
C LYS A 145 -6.83 -23.57 39.52
N LEU A 146 -6.69 -23.36 38.20
CA LEU A 146 -6.73 -24.42 37.19
C LEU A 146 -5.62 -25.46 37.36
N GLU A 147 -4.40 -25.05 37.74
CA GLU A 147 -3.29 -25.97 38.04
C GLU A 147 -3.63 -26.93 39.19
N GLN A 148 -4.24 -26.39 40.26
CA GLN A 148 -4.64 -27.20 41.41
C GLN A 148 -5.81 -28.12 41.06
N ALA A 149 -6.76 -27.65 40.25
CA ALA A 149 -7.87 -28.45 39.76
C ALA A 149 -7.38 -29.60 38.85
N HIS A 150 -6.38 -29.34 37.99
CA HIS A 150 -5.75 -30.35 37.14
C HIS A 150 -5.02 -31.41 37.98
N ALA A 151 -4.22 -30.99 38.95
CA ALA A 151 -3.54 -31.89 39.88
C ALA A 151 -4.53 -32.77 40.66
N ALA A 152 -5.60 -32.16 41.21
CA ALA A 152 -6.64 -32.89 41.93
C ALA A 152 -7.39 -33.89 41.02
N THR A 153 -7.61 -33.54 39.75
CA THR A 153 -8.23 -34.46 38.76
C THR A 153 -7.30 -35.61 38.40
N THR A 154 -6.00 -35.34 38.23
CA THR A 154 -4.99 -36.35 37.95
C THR A 154 -4.85 -37.32 39.12
N GLU A 155 -4.83 -36.83 40.36
CA GLU A 155 -4.83 -37.64 41.57
C GLU A 155 -6.10 -38.51 41.68
N ALA A 156 -7.27 -37.94 41.33
CA ALA A 156 -8.53 -38.67 41.30
C ALA A 156 -8.52 -39.83 40.29
N ILE A 157 -7.97 -39.61 39.09
CA ILE A 157 -7.82 -40.66 38.07
C ILE A 157 -6.82 -41.72 38.53
N ALA A 158 -5.72 -41.32 39.17
CA ALA A 158 -4.73 -42.26 39.70
C ALA A 158 -5.32 -43.15 40.82
N THR A 159 -6.24 -42.62 41.62
CA THR A 159 -6.86 -43.35 42.73
C THR A 159 -8.04 -44.23 42.27
N LEU A 160 -8.93 -43.69 41.42
CA LEU A 160 -10.22 -44.31 41.07
C LEU A 160 -10.24 -45.00 39.71
N GLY A 161 -9.14 -44.90 38.95
CA GLY A 161 -9.10 -45.24 37.53
C GLY A 161 -9.73 -44.15 36.64
N PRO A 162 -9.65 -44.31 35.31
CA PRO A 162 -10.10 -43.32 34.33
C PRO A 162 -11.63 -43.30 34.17
N GLN A 163 -12.33 -42.77 35.17
CA GLN A 163 -13.79 -42.58 35.12
C GLN A 163 -14.18 -41.57 34.01
N PRO A 164 -15.27 -41.78 33.25
CA PRO A 164 -15.68 -40.88 32.16
C PRO A 164 -15.90 -39.43 32.60
N GLU A 165 -16.42 -39.16 33.80
CA GLU A 165 -16.53 -37.78 34.29
C GLU A 165 -15.16 -37.15 34.53
N LEU A 166 -14.22 -37.86 35.15
CA LEU A 166 -12.89 -37.34 35.48
C LEU A 166 -12.05 -37.07 34.23
N VAL A 167 -12.13 -37.96 33.23
CA VAL A 167 -11.46 -37.76 31.94
C VAL A 167 -11.99 -36.52 31.23
N ARG A 168 -13.33 -36.36 31.16
CA ARG A 168 -13.94 -35.14 30.60
C ARG A 168 -13.58 -33.89 31.39
N ARG A 169 -13.55 -33.99 32.72
CA ARG A 169 -13.19 -32.88 33.62
C ARG A 169 -11.75 -32.42 33.38
N ARG A 170 -10.81 -33.37 33.28
CA ARG A 170 -9.41 -33.09 33.00
C ARG A 170 -9.25 -32.37 31.67
N GLN A 171 -9.88 -32.88 30.62
CA GLN A 171 -9.83 -32.27 29.28
C GLN A 171 -10.38 -30.83 29.30
N ALA A 172 -11.49 -30.58 30.00
CA ALA A 172 -12.06 -29.24 30.12
C ALA A 172 -11.14 -28.28 30.91
N ILE A 173 -10.45 -28.76 31.94
CA ILE A 173 -9.47 -27.95 32.70
C ILE A 173 -8.25 -27.62 31.84
N GLU A 174 -7.72 -28.62 31.13
CA GLU A 174 -6.60 -28.44 30.21
C GLU A 174 -6.94 -27.41 29.12
N GLU A 175 -8.18 -27.43 28.62
CA GLU A 175 -8.63 -26.49 27.59
C GLU A 175 -8.71 -25.06 28.15
N GLN A 176 -9.25 -24.91 29.37
CA GLN A 176 -9.26 -23.63 30.08
C GLN A 176 -7.84 -23.10 30.33
N GLN A 177 -6.90 -23.96 30.72
CA GLN A 177 -5.49 -23.58 30.89
C GLN A 177 -4.89 -23.09 29.56
N SER A 178 -5.15 -23.77 28.45
CA SER A 178 -4.65 -23.36 27.15
C SER A 178 -5.20 -22.02 26.66
N VAL A 179 -6.45 -21.67 26.99
CA VAL A 179 -6.98 -20.33 26.73
C VAL A 179 -6.17 -19.27 27.48
N VAL A 180 -5.82 -19.52 28.76
CA VAL A 180 -5.00 -18.61 29.57
C VAL A 180 -3.57 -18.49 29.01
N ILE A 181 -2.98 -19.61 28.56
CA ILE A 181 -1.64 -19.61 27.95
C ILE A 181 -1.67 -18.83 26.62
N ALA A 182 -2.69 -19.03 25.78
CA ALA A 182 -2.85 -18.28 24.54
C ALA A 182 -3.03 -16.78 24.78
N ALA A 183 -3.81 -16.39 25.80
CA ALA A 183 -3.95 -15.00 26.21
C ALA A 183 -2.60 -14.36 26.62
N LYS A 184 -1.78 -15.08 27.41
CA LYS A 184 -0.41 -14.67 27.73
C LYS A 184 0.48 -14.55 26.48
N GLY A 185 0.26 -15.41 25.48
CA GLY A 185 0.96 -15.33 24.19
C GLY A 185 0.62 -14.05 23.41
N TYR A 186 -0.66 -13.68 23.35
CA TYR A 186 -1.09 -12.41 22.75
C TYR A 186 -0.57 -11.19 23.53
N GLU A 187 -0.55 -11.25 24.86
CA GLU A 187 0.03 -10.20 25.70
C GLU A 187 1.53 -10.04 25.44
N ALA A 188 2.27 -11.15 25.33
CA ALA A 188 3.69 -11.12 24.97
C ALA A 188 3.93 -10.49 23.59
N LEU A 189 3.07 -10.77 22.59
CA LEU A 189 3.12 -10.09 21.29
C LEU A 189 2.92 -8.58 21.40
N ALA A 190 1.93 -8.15 22.19
CA ALA A 190 1.66 -6.73 22.40
C ALA A 190 2.82 -6.00 23.09
N GLN A 191 3.58 -6.72 23.93
CA GLN A 191 4.77 -6.21 24.61
C GLN A 191 6.05 -6.28 23.75
N GLY A 192 5.99 -6.96 22.59
CA GLY A 192 7.16 -7.20 21.74
C GLY A 192 8.11 -8.31 22.24
N ASP A 193 7.70 -9.07 23.25
CA ASP A 193 8.43 -10.26 23.74
C ASP A 193 8.16 -11.46 22.82
N ASN A 194 8.80 -11.39 21.66
CA ASN A 194 8.58 -12.30 20.55
C ASN A 194 8.99 -13.76 20.87
N ASP A 195 10.07 -13.95 21.63
CA ASP A 195 10.55 -15.28 22.04
C ASP A 195 9.51 -15.97 22.93
N LYS A 196 9.02 -15.26 23.95
CA LYS A 196 7.99 -15.77 24.86
C LYS A 196 6.68 -16.02 24.12
N ALA A 197 6.28 -15.12 23.22
CA ALA A 197 5.10 -15.31 22.39
C ALA A 197 5.17 -16.60 21.56
N VAL A 198 6.29 -16.86 20.89
CA VAL A 198 6.50 -18.08 20.08
C VAL A 198 6.47 -19.32 20.98
N SER A 199 7.14 -19.29 22.14
CA SER A 199 7.14 -20.41 23.09
C SER A 199 5.73 -20.75 23.59
N LEU A 200 4.97 -19.75 24.04
CA LEU A 200 3.59 -19.93 24.52
C LEU A 200 2.66 -20.41 23.40
N ALA A 201 2.82 -19.88 22.18
CA ALA A 201 2.03 -20.29 21.03
C ALA A 201 2.33 -21.74 20.61
N HIS A 202 3.59 -22.17 20.66
CA HIS A 202 3.94 -23.57 20.39
C HIS A 202 3.34 -24.53 21.42
N ASP A 203 3.38 -24.19 22.71
CA ASP A 203 2.82 -25.02 23.78
C ASP A 203 1.31 -25.29 23.55
N VAL A 204 0.53 -24.25 23.26
CA VAL A 204 -0.92 -24.44 23.02
C VAL A 204 -1.23 -25.19 21.71
N VAL A 205 -0.41 -25.02 20.66
CA VAL A 205 -0.57 -25.77 19.41
C VAL A 205 -0.18 -27.25 19.58
N GLN A 206 0.83 -27.56 20.39
CA GLN A 206 1.20 -28.95 20.69
C GLN A 206 0.09 -29.69 21.45
N ARG A 207 -0.57 -29.03 22.41
CA ARG A 207 -1.68 -29.62 23.17
C ARG A 207 -2.97 -29.72 22.35
N TYR A 208 -3.25 -28.72 21.51
CA TYR A 208 -4.49 -28.62 20.72
C TYR A 208 -4.18 -28.40 19.23
N PRO A 209 -3.62 -29.41 18.53
CA PRO A 209 -3.14 -29.26 17.15
C PRO A 209 -4.25 -29.00 16.13
N GLN A 210 -5.51 -29.23 16.50
CA GLN A 210 -6.69 -29.01 15.63
C GLN A 210 -7.34 -27.63 15.85
N ASN A 211 -6.85 -26.82 16.80
CA ASN A 211 -7.43 -25.51 17.08
C ASN A 211 -6.78 -24.43 16.20
N VAL A 212 -7.56 -23.92 15.24
CA VAL A 212 -7.10 -22.91 14.28
C VAL A 212 -6.74 -21.58 14.95
N ALA A 213 -7.42 -21.19 16.03
CA ALA A 213 -7.13 -19.93 16.73
C ALA A 213 -5.72 -19.94 17.34
N TYR A 214 -5.31 -21.05 17.94
CA TYR A 214 -3.95 -21.21 18.48
C TYR A 214 -2.89 -21.24 17.38
N ARG A 215 -3.21 -21.82 16.21
CA ARG A 215 -2.32 -21.76 15.05
C ARG A 215 -2.19 -20.36 14.48
N ARG A 216 -3.26 -19.55 14.45
CA ARG A 216 -3.19 -18.12 14.07
C ARG A 216 -2.29 -17.33 15.02
N LEU A 217 -2.38 -17.60 16.33
CA LEU A 217 -1.45 -17.02 17.32
C LEU A 217 0.00 -17.41 16.99
N LEU A 218 0.26 -18.69 16.70
CA LEU A 218 1.60 -19.15 16.32
C LEU A 218 2.11 -18.46 15.04
N VAL A 219 1.29 -18.35 14.00
CA VAL A 219 1.64 -17.60 12.78
C VAL A 219 2.01 -16.16 13.12
N SER A 220 1.18 -15.48 13.90
CA SER A 220 1.42 -14.07 14.29
C SER A 220 2.70 -13.91 15.10
N ALA A 221 2.97 -14.83 16.04
CA ALA A 221 4.19 -14.84 16.85
C ALA A 221 5.45 -15.07 16.01
N LEU A 222 5.40 -16.03 15.08
CA LEU A 222 6.51 -16.32 14.18
C LEU A 222 6.78 -15.15 13.21
N ILE A 223 5.73 -14.47 12.72
CA ILE A 223 5.89 -13.24 11.91
C ILE A 223 6.59 -12.15 12.71
N ALA A 224 6.13 -11.88 13.94
CA ALA A 224 6.71 -10.84 14.81
C ALA A 224 8.18 -11.15 15.16
N HIS A 225 8.49 -12.43 15.36
CA HIS A 225 9.85 -12.92 15.58
C HIS A 225 10.68 -13.11 14.29
N GLN A 226 10.14 -12.71 13.13
CA GLN A 226 10.81 -12.75 11.83
C GLN A 226 11.19 -14.16 11.33
N GLN A 227 10.58 -15.21 11.87
CA GLN A 227 10.78 -16.59 11.45
C GLN A 227 9.86 -16.94 10.27
N TYR A 228 10.11 -16.33 9.11
CA TYR A 228 9.16 -16.33 7.98
C TYR A 228 8.87 -17.73 7.40
N GLU A 229 9.87 -18.62 7.32
CA GLU A 229 9.66 -20.00 6.83
C GLU A 229 8.78 -20.81 7.79
N ALA A 230 9.06 -20.72 9.09
CA ALA A 230 8.24 -21.37 10.11
C ALA A 230 6.82 -20.80 10.11
N ALA A 231 6.67 -19.48 9.98
CA ALA A 231 5.37 -18.82 9.86
C ALA A 231 4.59 -19.31 8.64
N ARG A 232 5.25 -19.45 7.48
CA ARG A 232 4.64 -19.96 6.24
C ARG A 232 4.16 -21.41 6.41
N ALA A 233 4.97 -22.25 7.06
CA ALA A 233 4.61 -23.63 7.37
C ALA A 233 3.40 -23.68 8.31
N ALA A 234 3.44 -22.95 9.43
CA ALA A 234 2.34 -22.86 10.39
C ALA A 234 1.03 -22.34 9.75
N ALA A 235 1.12 -21.34 8.85
CA ALA A 235 -0.04 -20.83 8.11
C ALA A 235 -0.60 -21.88 7.15
N SER A 236 0.26 -22.66 6.50
CA SER A 236 -0.16 -23.76 5.62
C SER A 236 -0.87 -24.87 6.40
N GLU A 237 -0.37 -25.22 7.58
CA GLU A 237 -1.03 -26.18 8.46
C GLU A 237 -2.38 -25.64 8.97
N ALA A 238 -2.47 -24.37 9.34
CA ALA A 238 -3.72 -23.74 9.76
C ALA A 238 -4.77 -23.75 8.63
N LEU A 239 -4.36 -23.44 7.40
CA LEU A 239 -5.23 -23.48 6.23
C LEU A 239 -5.63 -24.91 5.83
N ALA A 240 -4.81 -25.92 6.14
CA ALA A 240 -5.20 -27.32 5.93
C ALA A 240 -6.36 -27.75 6.85
N LEU A 241 -6.48 -27.14 8.04
CA LEU A 241 -7.61 -27.35 8.95
C LEU A 241 -8.85 -26.54 8.56
N GLN A 242 -8.65 -25.29 8.11
CA GLN A 242 -9.71 -24.37 7.71
C GLN A 242 -9.32 -23.59 6.45
N GLY A 243 -9.59 -24.19 5.29
CA GLY A 243 -9.10 -23.71 3.99
C GLY A 243 -9.66 -22.39 3.46
N ASN A 244 -10.71 -21.84 4.07
CA ASN A 244 -11.41 -20.62 3.62
C ASN A 244 -11.20 -19.42 4.56
N ASP A 245 -10.03 -19.32 5.19
CA ASP A 245 -9.68 -18.16 6.02
C ASP A 245 -8.94 -17.11 5.19
N ALA A 246 -9.64 -16.04 4.81
CA ALA A 246 -9.09 -14.97 3.98
C ALA A 246 -7.90 -14.26 4.63
N THR A 247 -7.92 -14.06 5.96
CA THR A 247 -6.83 -13.39 6.67
C THR A 247 -5.59 -14.26 6.69
N LEU A 248 -5.72 -15.56 6.95
CA LEU A 248 -4.58 -16.49 6.87
C LEU A 248 -4.04 -16.64 5.45
N LEU A 249 -4.91 -16.67 4.43
CA LEU A 249 -4.49 -16.66 3.02
C LEU A 249 -3.68 -15.39 2.70
N ALA A 250 -4.18 -14.22 3.07
CA ALA A 250 -3.46 -12.95 2.89
C ALA A 250 -2.10 -12.95 3.59
N GLN A 251 -2.03 -13.41 4.85
CA GLN A 251 -0.78 -13.51 5.60
C GLN A 251 0.21 -14.50 4.97
N ARG A 252 -0.26 -15.68 4.53
CA ARG A 252 0.60 -16.65 3.85
C ARG A 252 1.10 -16.10 2.51
N GLY A 253 0.26 -15.39 1.77
CA GLY A 253 0.66 -14.73 0.54
C GLY A 253 1.76 -13.70 0.77
N GLN A 254 1.64 -12.88 1.82
CA GLN A 254 2.68 -11.91 2.22
C GLN A 254 3.99 -12.60 2.61
N LEU A 255 3.92 -13.72 3.31
CA LEU A 255 5.08 -14.53 3.69
C LEU A 255 5.76 -15.13 2.45
N ARG A 256 4.99 -15.72 1.53
CA ARG A 256 5.50 -16.25 0.25
C ARG A 256 6.19 -15.17 -0.57
N GLN A 257 5.57 -13.99 -0.70
CA GLN A 257 6.16 -12.86 -1.40
C GLN A 257 7.50 -12.43 -0.78
N ARG A 258 7.57 -12.34 0.56
CA ARG A 258 8.83 -12.02 1.27
C ARG A 258 9.91 -13.09 1.07
N LEU A 259 9.52 -14.35 0.91
CA LEU A 259 10.41 -15.47 0.64
C LEU A 259 10.73 -15.64 -0.86
N GLY A 260 10.22 -14.77 -1.74
CA GLY A 260 10.47 -14.79 -3.19
C GLY A 260 9.52 -15.68 -4.02
N ASP A 261 8.49 -16.26 -3.41
CA ASP A 261 7.44 -17.03 -4.09
C ASP A 261 6.27 -16.12 -4.52
N ASP A 262 6.52 -15.28 -5.52
CA ASP A 262 5.51 -14.34 -6.05
C ASP A 262 4.32 -15.04 -6.73
N ALA A 263 4.54 -16.24 -7.28
CA ALA A 263 3.49 -17.03 -7.90
C ALA A 263 2.51 -17.56 -6.84
N GLY A 264 3.02 -18.20 -5.80
CA GLY A 264 2.22 -18.68 -4.68
C GLY A 264 1.58 -17.55 -3.88
N ALA A 265 2.23 -16.38 -3.78
CA ALA A 265 1.65 -15.20 -3.15
C ALA A 265 0.40 -14.71 -3.88
N ARG A 266 0.47 -14.57 -5.22
CA ARG A 266 -0.67 -14.14 -6.04
C ARG A 266 -1.85 -15.12 -5.98
N GLN A 267 -1.57 -16.43 -5.90
CA GLN A 267 -2.60 -17.44 -5.71
C GLN A 267 -3.34 -17.25 -4.38
N ASP A 268 -2.57 -17.06 -3.29
CA ASP A 268 -3.14 -16.85 -1.96
C ASP A 268 -3.97 -15.56 -1.88
N TYR A 269 -3.48 -14.47 -2.47
CA TYR A 269 -4.21 -13.21 -2.55
C TYR A 269 -5.52 -13.33 -3.33
N ALA A 270 -5.50 -14.01 -4.48
CA ALA A 270 -6.70 -14.24 -5.27
C ALA A 270 -7.73 -15.09 -4.50
N GLN A 271 -7.27 -16.13 -3.78
CA GLN A 271 -8.14 -16.96 -2.95
C GLN A 271 -8.72 -16.16 -1.76
N ALA A 272 -7.90 -15.35 -1.10
CA ALA A 272 -8.34 -14.49 -0.01
C ALA A 272 -9.45 -13.52 -0.45
N LEU A 273 -9.30 -12.91 -1.63
CA LEU A 273 -10.30 -12.03 -2.22
C LEU A 273 -11.58 -12.76 -2.62
N ALA A 274 -11.48 -14.03 -3.03
CA ALA A 274 -12.64 -14.86 -3.39
C ALA A 274 -13.50 -15.28 -2.19
N VAL A 275 -12.91 -15.40 -1.00
CA VAL A 275 -13.65 -15.66 0.25
C VAL A 275 -14.56 -14.46 0.60
N GLY A 276 -14.14 -13.23 0.28
CA GLY A 276 -15.03 -12.05 0.21
C GLY A 276 -15.31 -11.32 1.54
N ASN A 277 -14.66 -11.68 2.65
CA ASN A 277 -14.91 -11.08 3.98
C ASN A 277 -13.80 -10.13 4.48
N LEU A 278 -12.86 -9.73 3.61
CA LEU A 278 -11.80 -8.79 3.97
C LEU A 278 -12.29 -7.32 3.94
N PRO A 279 -11.83 -6.45 4.86
CA PRO A 279 -12.04 -5.00 4.77
C PRO A 279 -11.51 -4.39 3.48
N ASP A 280 -12.10 -3.28 3.01
CA ASP A 280 -11.72 -2.70 1.70
C ASP A 280 -10.26 -2.23 1.67
N ARG A 281 -9.75 -1.72 2.79
CA ARG A 281 -8.32 -1.39 2.95
C ARG A 281 -7.41 -2.59 2.68
N GLU A 282 -7.73 -3.75 3.26
CA GLU A 282 -6.93 -4.97 3.07
C GLU A 282 -7.04 -5.47 1.64
N ARG A 283 -8.24 -5.44 1.06
CA ARG A 283 -8.46 -5.78 -0.35
C ARG A 283 -7.61 -4.91 -1.26
N ALA A 284 -7.55 -3.60 -1.00
CA ALA A 284 -6.70 -2.69 -1.75
C ALA A 284 -5.22 -3.06 -1.69
N ALA A 285 -4.71 -3.41 -0.50
CA ALA A 285 -3.33 -3.85 -0.33
C ALA A 285 -3.04 -5.13 -1.13
N LEU A 286 -3.96 -6.09 -1.15
CA LEU A 286 -3.82 -7.30 -1.96
C LEU A 286 -3.81 -7.00 -3.46
N TYR A 287 -4.72 -6.15 -3.95
CA TYR A 287 -4.71 -5.72 -5.36
C TYR A 287 -3.42 -4.98 -5.73
N ALA A 288 -2.90 -4.12 -4.85
CA ALA A 288 -1.63 -3.45 -5.05
C ALA A 288 -0.47 -4.44 -5.15
N ALA A 289 -0.40 -5.43 -4.25
CA ALA A 289 0.62 -6.48 -4.26
C ALA A 289 0.55 -7.37 -5.51
N MET A 290 -0.63 -7.54 -6.11
CA MET A 290 -0.82 -8.24 -7.37
C MET A 290 -0.53 -7.39 -8.62
N GLY A 291 -0.11 -6.12 -8.45
CA GLY A 291 0.16 -5.21 -9.57
C GLY A 291 -1.10 -4.65 -10.23
N GLN A 292 -2.20 -4.51 -9.48
CA GLN A 292 -3.47 -3.93 -9.94
C GLN A 292 -3.76 -2.58 -9.24
N PRO A 293 -2.96 -1.52 -9.51
CA PRO A 293 -3.05 -0.25 -8.78
C PRO A 293 -4.39 0.48 -8.97
N ASP A 294 -5.03 0.38 -10.14
CA ASP A 294 -6.34 1.01 -10.37
C ASP A 294 -7.44 0.40 -9.50
N THR A 295 -7.43 -0.93 -9.36
CA THR A 295 -8.37 -1.64 -8.49
C THR A 295 -8.05 -1.36 -7.03
N ALA A 296 -6.78 -1.31 -6.65
CA ALA A 296 -6.35 -0.91 -5.31
C ALA A 296 -6.83 0.50 -4.95
N LEU A 297 -6.70 1.46 -5.88
CA LEU A 297 -7.18 2.83 -5.71
C LEU A 297 -8.69 2.88 -5.46
N ARG A 298 -9.49 2.14 -6.23
CA ARG A 298 -10.95 2.09 -6.02
C ARG A 298 -11.30 1.58 -4.61
N TYR A 299 -10.65 0.53 -4.13
CA TYR A 299 -10.91 0.01 -2.78
C TYR A 299 -10.41 0.94 -1.68
N LEU A 300 -9.28 1.64 -1.86
CA LEU A 300 -8.86 2.69 -0.93
C LEU A 300 -9.84 3.86 -0.90
N GLN A 301 -10.43 4.26 -2.03
CA GLN A 301 -11.47 5.28 -2.06
C GLN A 301 -12.76 4.83 -1.35
N GLN A 302 -13.13 3.56 -1.44
CA GLN A 302 -14.24 2.97 -0.68
C GLN A 302 -13.94 2.96 0.83
N ALA A 303 -12.73 2.52 1.22
CA ALA A 303 -12.26 2.58 2.59
C ALA A 303 -12.27 4.04 3.13
N ARG A 304 -11.90 5.02 2.30
CA ARG A 304 -12.02 6.46 2.61
C ARG A 304 -13.47 6.85 2.91
N ALA A 305 -14.41 6.47 2.06
CA ALA A 305 -15.83 6.78 2.25
C ALA A 305 -16.43 6.15 3.51
N LYS A 306 -15.90 5.00 3.95
CA LYS A 306 -16.32 4.29 5.17
C LYS A 306 -15.58 4.75 6.43
N GLY A 307 -14.59 5.63 6.32
CA GLY A 307 -13.76 6.04 7.46
C GLY A 307 -12.79 4.96 7.94
N GLU A 308 -12.43 4.01 7.07
CA GLU A 308 -11.56 2.86 7.38
C GLU A 308 -10.06 3.13 7.10
N LEU A 309 -9.69 4.35 6.72
CA LEU A 309 -8.29 4.69 6.45
C LEU A 309 -7.46 4.74 7.73
N GLN A 310 -6.20 4.31 7.62
CA GLN A 310 -5.19 4.56 8.66
C GLN A 310 -4.19 5.62 8.18
N ALA A 311 -3.35 6.06 9.12
CA ALA A 311 -2.26 6.98 8.82
C ALA A 311 -1.37 6.45 7.68
N GLY A 312 -1.17 7.28 6.65
CA GLY A 312 -0.37 6.95 5.47
C GLY A 312 -1.18 6.49 4.25
N ASP A 313 -2.42 6.02 4.41
CA ASP A 313 -3.23 5.57 3.26
C ASP A 313 -3.53 6.70 2.28
N GLU A 314 -3.75 7.90 2.80
CA GLU A 314 -3.97 9.10 1.99
C GLU A 314 -2.80 9.38 1.04
N VAL A 315 -1.57 9.15 1.51
CA VAL A 315 -0.36 9.26 0.67
C VAL A 315 -0.34 8.15 -0.38
N GLN A 316 -0.72 6.92 -0.01
CA GLN A 316 -0.82 5.81 -0.95
C GLN A 316 -1.86 6.06 -2.06
N ILE A 317 -2.99 6.69 -1.72
CA ILE A 317 -3.97 7.14 -2.70
C ILE A 317 -3.36 8.17 -3.65
N ALA A 318 -2.64 9.16 -3.13
CA ALA A 318 -1.95 10.15 -3.97
C ALA A 318 -0.93 9.51 -4.92
N TYR A 319 -0.22 8.46 -4.47
CA TYR A 319 0.69 7.69 -5.32
C TYR A 319 -0.01 6.96 -6.45
N PHE A 320 -1.08 6.22 -6.15
CA PHE A 320 -1.83 5.52 -7.19
C PHE A 320 -2.45 6.49 -8.20
N LEU A 321 -2.99 7.63 -7.75
CA LEU A 321 -3.47 8.68 -8.64
C LEU A 321 -2.35 9.22 -9.54
N SER A 322 -1.16 9.48 -8.98
CA SER A 322 -0.02 9.96 -9.77
C SER A 322 0.44 8.92 -10.80
N GLN A 323 0.41 7.62 -10.47
CA GLN A 323 0.77 6.54 -11.38
C GLN A 323 -0.28 6.34 -12.48
N ALA A 324 -1.56 6.54 -12.16
CA ALA A 324 -2.67 6.49 -13.12
C ALA A 324 -2.72 7.71 -14.07
N GLY A 325 -1.84 8.70 -13.89
CA GLY A 325 -1.84 9.92 -14.70
C GLY A 325 -2.77 11.02 -14.19
N GLU A 326 -3.51 10.78 -13.11
CA GLU A 326 -4.45 11.70 -12.47
C GLU A 326 -3.73 12.76 -11.60
N GLN A 327 -2.86 13.56 -12.23
CA GLN A 327 -1.92 14.45 -11.53
C GLN A 327 -2.62 15.50 -10.66
N ASP A 328 -3.75 16.06 -11.11
CA ASP A 328 -4.48 17.08 -10.36
C ASP A 328 -5.10 16.51 -9.07
N GLN A 329 -5.70 15.32 -9.15
CA GLN A 329 -6.26 14.63 -7.99
C GLN A 329 -5.16 14.16 -7.04
N ALA A 330 -4.06 13.65 -7.58
CA ALA A 330 -2.89 13.27 -6.81
C ALA A 330 -2.33 14.47 -6.03
N LEU A 331 -2.15 15.62 -6.70
CA LEU A 331 -1.67 16.84 -6.07
C LEU A 331 -2.64 17.36 -5.01
N ALA A 332 -3.94 17.32 -5.27
CA ALA A 332 -4.96 17.71 -4.29
C ALA A 332 -4.86 16.85 -3.02
N THR A 333 -4.68 15.53 -3.19
CA THR A 333 -4.51 14.60 -2.07
C THR A 333 -3.21 14.86 -1.32
N PHE A 334 -2.07 15.06 -2.01
CA PHE A 334 -0.82 15.45 -1.36
C PHE A 334 -0.93 16.75 -0.55
N ARG A 335 -1.61 17.77 -1.11
CA ARG A 335 -1.85 19.05 -0.41
C ARG A 335 -2.71 18.86 0.84
N GLN A 336 -3.71 17.98 0.79
CA GLN A 336 -4.54 17.67 1.96
C GLN A 336 -3.71 17.04 3.08
N VAL A 337 -2.88 16.05 2.75
CA VAL A 337 -1.98 15.39 3.72
C VAL A 337 -0.96 16.38 4.28
N ASP A 338 -0.34 17.20 3.43
CA ASP A 338 0.65 18.16 3.87
C ASP A 338 0.07 19.20 4.83
N ARG A 339 -1.20 19.60 4.65
CA ARG A 339 -1.90 20.52 5.55
C ARG A 339 -2.31 19.89 6.87
N SER A 340 -2.64 18.60 6.90
CA SER A 340 -3.14 17.94 8.10
C SER A 340 -2.02 17.41 9.00
N THR A 341 -1.07 16.68 8.43
CA THR A 341 -0.01 15.99 9.18
C THR A 341 1.39 16.38 8.74
N GLY A 342 1.52 17.13 7.64
CA GLY A 342 2.80 17.34 6.95
C GLY A 342 3.22 16.12 6.14
N LEU A 343 3.91 16.37 5.02
CA LEU A 343 4.54 15.30 4.23
C LEU A 343 5.92 14.94 4.78
N LYS A 344 6.22 13.64 4.82
CA LYS A 344 7.58 13.16 5.07
C LYS A 344 8.50 13.54 3.90
N PRO A 345 9.82 13.65 4.10
CA PRO A 345 10.74 14.10 3.05
C PRO A 345 10.64 13.31 1.72
N VAL A 346 10.47 11.99 1.79
CA VAL A 346 10.31 11.14 0.61
C VAL A 346 8.99 11.44 -0.13
N ASP A 347 7.89 11.60 0.62
CA ASP A 347 6.58 11.90 0.06
C ASP A 347 6.52 13.30 -0.54
N LEU A 348 7.22 14.25 0.08
CA LEU A 348 7.33 15.62 -0.40
C LEU A 348 8.02 15.69 -1.78
N ARG A 349 9.07 14.89 -2.01
CA ARG A 349 9.74 14.83 -3.32
C ARG A 349 8.78 14.36 -4.40
N ASN A 350 7.97 13.35 -4.11
CA ASN A 350 6.97 12.86 -5.06
C ASN A 350 5.83 13.86 -5.28
N ALA A 351 5.41 14.57 -4.23
CA ALA A 351 4.45 15.66 -4.35
C ALA A 351 4.99 16.80 -5.23
N ALA A 352 6.28 17.12 -5.15
CA ALA A 352 6.94 18.12 -6.00
C ALA A 352 6.89 17.75 -7.49
N TYR A 353 7.27 16.51 -7.83
CA TYR A 353 7.20 16.03 -9.21
C TYR A 353 5.75 15.91 -9.72
N THR A 354 4.81 15.54 -8.84
CA THR A 354 3.37 15.52 -9.18
C THR A 354 2.87 16.93 -9.47
N ALA A 355 3.25 17.91 -8.65
CA ALA A 355 2.94 19.33 -8.87
C ALA A 355 3.52 19.83 -10.20
N GLN A 356 4.77 19.49 -10.52
CA GLN A 356 5.39 19.82 -11.80
C GLN A 356 4.62 19.21 -12.98
N ARG A 357 4.22 17.93 -12.90
CA ARG A 357 3.46 17.26 -13.97
C ARG A 357 2.04 17.83 -14.15
N SER A 358 1.42 18.29 -13.07
CA SER A 358 0.14 19.01 -13.12
C SER A 358 0.25 20.45 -13.67
N GLY A 359 1.47 20.95 -13.92
CA GLY A 359 1.70 22.34 -14.36
C GLY A 359 1.56 23.37 -13.24
N ASN A 360 1.53 22.94 -11.98
CA ASN A 360 1.43 23.84 -10.82
C ASN A 360 2.82 24.29 -10.35
N ASP A 361 3.46 25.13 -11.15
CA ASP A 361 4.88 25.49 -11.00
C ASP A 361 5.20 26.11 -9.63
N VAL A 362 4.33 26.99 -9.12
CA VAL A 362 4.51 27.65 -7.82
C VAL A 362 4.55 26.63 -6.69
N GLN A 363 3.63 25.67 -6.68
CA GLN A 363 3.60 24.61 -5.67
C GLN A 363 4.79 23.66 -5.82
N ALA A 364 5.15 23.31 -7.06
CA ALA A 364 6.30 22.45 -7.34
C ALA A 364 7.60 23.07 -6.80
N ILE A 365 7.82 24.37 -7.05
CA ILE A 365 8.95 25.12 -6.50
C ILE A 365 8.96 25.04 -4.97
N ALA A 366 7.83 25.35 -4.32
CA ALA A 366 7.75 25.34 -2.86
C ALA A 366 8.07 23.95 -2.26
N TYR A 367 7.60 22.87 -2.89
CA TYR A 367 7.93 21.51 -2.44
C TYR A 367 9.39 21.15 -2.70
N PHE A 368 9.95 21.47 -3.87
CA PHE A 368 11.37 21.21 -4.14
C PHE A 368 12.31 21.99 -3.22
N GLU A 369 11.98 23.25 -2.87
CA GLU A 369 12.78 24.03 -1.93
C GLU A 369 12.78 23.38 -0.53
N ARG A 370 11.63 22.90 -0.05
CA ARG A 370 11.54 22.14 1.20
C ARG A 370 12.30 20.81 1.15
N VAL A 371 12.31 20.10 0.01
CA VAL A 371 13.14 18.90 -0.17
C VAL A 371 14.62 19.23 0.00
N LEU A 372 15.09 20.33 -0.59
CA LEU A 372 16.47 20.80 -0.45
C LEU A 372 16.78 21.26 0.99
N ASP A 373 15.80 21.79 1.72
CA ASP A 373 15.95 22.13 3.13
C ASP A 373 16.10 20.89 4.01
N TYR A 374 15.29 19.84 3.78
CA TYR A 374 15.43 18.55 4.48
C TYR A 374 16.78 17.87 4.21
N GLN A 375 17.26 17.94 2.98
CA GLN A 375 18.61 17.48 2.61
C GLN A 375 19.68 18.23 3.41
N ARG A 376 19.59 19.57 3.47
CA ARG A 376 20.56 20.40 4.21
C ARG A 376 20.51 20.16 5.72
N ALA A 377 19.34 19.82 6.25
CA ALA A 377 19.16 19.44 7.64
C ALA A 377 19.65 18.01 7.97
N GLY A 378 20.06 17.21 6.97
CA GLY A 378 20.50 15.82 7.17
C GLY A 378 19.37 14.83 7.45
N THR A 379 18.12 15.22 7.19
CA THR A 379 16.91 14.39 7.44
C THR A 379 16.43 13.63 6.20
N LEU A 380 17.02 13.96 5.05
CA LEU A 380 16.89 13.25 3.79
C LEU A 380 18.31 13.03 3.28
N ASP A 381 18.59 11.84 2.77
CA ASP A 381 19.85 11.55 2.10
C ASP A 381 19.61 11.52 0.59
N MET A 382 20.41 12.29 -0.14
CA MET A 382 20.34 12.45 -1.58
C MET A 382 21.77 12.52 -2.11
N SER A 383 22.02 11.83 -3.21
CA SER A 383 23.27 11.98 -3.94
C SER A 383 23.46 13.41 -4.43
N GLU A 384 24.72 13.82 -4.65
CA GLU A 384 25.02 15.17 -5.18
C GLU A 384 24.25 15.46 -6.48
N GLN A 385 24.06 14.44 -7.33
CA GLN A 385 23.33 14.57 -8.58
C GLN A 385 21.83 14.75 -8.36
N GLU A 386 21.21 14.02 -7.42
CA GLU A 386 19.79 14.24 -7.10
C GLU A 386 19.54 15.64 -6.54
N VAL A 387 20.48 16.16 -5.72
CA VAL A 387 20.43 17.55 -5.24
C VAL A 387 20.55 18.52 -6.41
N PHE A 388 21.48 18.28 -7.34
CA PHE A 388 21.63 19.10 -8.54
C PHE A 388 20.38 19.08 -9.41
N ASP A 389 19.80 17.91 -9.68
CA ASP A 389 18.61 17.74 -10.53
C ASP A 389 17.38 18.40 -9.89
N THR A 390 17.27 18.35 -8.56
CA THR A 390 16.22 19.06 -7.80
C THR A 390 16.41 20.58 -7.94
N ARG A 391 17.63 21.08 -7.76
CA ARG A 391 17.96 22.50 -7.97
C ARG A 391 17.75 22.94 -9.43
N ARG A 392 17.97 22.05 -10.41
CA ARG A 392 17.68 22.29 -11.83
C ARG A 392 16.18 22.41 -12.08
N SER A 393 15.38 21.55 -11.46
CA SER A 393 13.91 21.64 -11.53
C SER A 393 13.40 22.98 -11.01
N VAL A 394 13.91 23.45 -9.86
CA VAL A 394 13.57 24.80 -9.33
C VAL A 394 14.02 25.91 -10.28
N ALA A 395 15.22 25.79 -10.86
CA ALA A 395 15.74 26.76 -11.82
C ALA A 395 14.86 26.88 -13.07
N ASP A 396 14.41 25.76 -13.64
CA ASP A 396 13.60 25.73 -14.87
C ASP A 396 12.17 26.21 -14.62
N LEU A 397 11.55 25.77 -13.52
CA LEU A 397 10.20 26.18 -13.11
C LEU A 397 10.13 27.68 -12.79
N SER A 398 11.19 28.23 -12.20
CA SER A 398 11.23 29.66 -11.83
C SER A 398 11.63 30.59 -12.97
N ARG A 399 12.01 30.06 -14.15
CA ARG A 399 12.42 30.88 -15.29
C ARG A 399 11.21 31.45 -16.02
N GLN A 400 11.02 32.76 -15.87
CA GLN A 400 10.00 33.54 -16.60
C GLN A 400 10.57 34.45 -17.69
N TRP A 401 11.84 34.82 -17.58
CA TRP A 401 12.53 35.64 -18.57
C TRP A 401 13.80 34.93 -19.00
N SER A 402 14.16 35.09 -20.27
CA SER A 402 15.46 34.67 -20.79
C SER A 402 16.03 35.73 -21.71
N LEU A 403 17.34 35.89 -21.64
CA LEU A 403 18.11 36.69 -22.60
C LEU A 403 19.18 35.79 -23.20
N THR A 404 19.19 35.68 -24.53
CA THR A 404 20.21 34.93 -25.25
C THR A 404 20.88 35.86 -26.25
N ASN A 405 22.21 35.94 -26.20
CA ASN A 405 23.02 36.57 -27.23
C ASN A 405 23.89 35.51 -27.90
N THR A 406 23.89 35.48 -29.23
CA THR A 406 24.67 34.54 -30.01
C THR A 406 25.41 35.29 -31.12
N SER A 407 26.73 35.12 -31.17
CA SER A 407 27.56 35.57 -32.28
C SER A 407 28.07 34.36 -33.07
N THR A 408 27.88 34.37 -34.38
CA THR A 408 28.25 33.25 -35.27
C THR A 408 29.10 33.72 -36.43
N TYR A 409 30.26 33.09 -36.60
CA TYR A 409 31.07 33.15 -37.80
C TYR A 409 30.84 31.89 -38.63
N ARG A 410 30.31 32.07 -39.85
CA ARG A 410 29.76 31.02 -40.72
C ARG A 410 28.61 30.20 -40.09
N GLY A 411 27.61 29.87 -40.90
CA GLY A 411 26.48 29.00 -40.51
C GLY A 411 25.32 29.69 -39.78
N ALA A 412 24.16 29.06 -39.79
CA ALA A 412 22.97 29.53 -39.08
C ALA A 412 23.14 29.36 -37.55
N SER A 413 22.57 30.28 -36.78
CA SER A 413 22.55 30.20 -35.31
C SER A 413 21.66 29.04 -34.84
N THR A 414 22.22 27.88 -34.48
CA THR A 414 21.47 26.72 -33.97
C THR A 414 21.47 26.61 -32.44
N SER A 415 21.79 27.70 -31.72
CA SER A 415 21.76 27.71 -30.26
C SER A 415 20.34 27.86 -29.71
N SER A 416 19.91 26.90 -28.88
CA SER A 416 18.80 26.94 -27.90
C SER A 416 17.74 28.03 -28.13
N GLY A 417 17.03 27.92 -29.24
CA GLY A 417 16.10 28.92 -29.76
C GLY A 417 15.90 28.70 -31.26
N LEU A 418 15.01 29.46 -31.88
CA LEU A 418 14.78 29.37 -33.32
C LEU A 418 15.90 30.10 -34.08
N GLY A 419 16.49 29.43 -35.05
CA GLY A 419 17.66 29.91 -35.78
C GLY A 419 17.34 30.94 -36.87
N GLY A 420 18.37 31.63 -37.35
CA GLY A 420 18.28 32.40 -38.59
C GLY A 420 18.19 31.48 -39.82
N ALA A 421 17.57 31.96 -40.89
CA ALA A 421 17.61 31.27 -42.18
C ALA A 421 19.06 31.21 -42.71
N PRO A 422 19.45 30.17 -43.48
CA PRO A 422 20.77 30.11 -44.09
C PRO A 422 21.05 31.36 -44.94
N GLY A 423 22.25 31.93 -44.78
CA GLY A 423 22.72 33.10 -45.53
C GLY A 423 23.50 32.72 -46.78
N ALA A 424 23.42 33.55 -47.83
CA ALA A 424 24.15 33.35 -49.10
C ALA A 424 25.66 33.52 -48.97
N SER A 425 26.12 34.29 -47.98
CA SER A 425 27.53 34.50 -47.71
C SER A 425 28.11 33.40 -46.83
N ASN A 426 29.20 32.79 -47.29
CA ASN A 426 29.93 31.78 -46.54
C ASN A 426 30.75 32.40 -45.43
N ASP A 427 31.18 33.65 -45.56
CA ASP A 427 32.10 34.36 -44.67
C ASP A 427 31.41 35.59 -44.08
N SER A 428 30.59 35.37 -43.06
CA SER A 428 29.94 36.45 -42.31
C SER A 428 29.98 36.22 -40.81
N LEU A 429 30.13 37.32 -40.07
CA LEU A 429 29.96 37.40 -38.62
C LEU A 429 28.59 38.02 -38.34
N GLN A 430 27.69 37.24 -37.76
CA GLN A 430 26.35 37.68 -37.39
C GLN A 430 26.20 37.69 -35.88
N ASN A 431 25.39 38.62 -35.37
CA ASN A 431 25.04 38.72 -33.97
C ASN A 431 23.52 38.73 -33.82
N SER A 432 23.01 37.97 -32.87
CA SER A 432 21.59 37.85 -32.57
C SER A 432 21.37 37.97 -31.07
N THR A 433 20.49 38.86 -30.65
CA THR A 433 20.10 39.05 -29.25
C THR A 433 18.61 38.88 -29.12
N GLU A 434 18.17 37.92 -28.31
CA GLU A 434 16.76 37.60 -28.08
C GLU A 434 16.42 37.77 -26.60
N VAL A 435 15.32 38.46 -26.33
CA VAL A 435 14.67 38.49 -25.02
C VAL A 435 13.34 37.77 -25.15
N ALA A 436 13.09 36.81 -24.28
CA ALA A 436 11.82 36.10 -24.21
C ALA A 436 11.20 36.18 -22.83
N TRP A 437 9.87 36.25 -22.80
CA TRP A 437 9.04 36.26 -21.61
C TRP A 437 8.03 35.12 -21.67
N ARG A 438 7.92 34.37 -20.58
CA ARG A 438 7.05 33.21 -20.40
C ARG A 438 5.92 33.54 -19.42
N PRO A 439 4.82 34.16 -19.88
CA PRO A 439 3.74 34.62 -19.00
C PRO A 439 3.00 33.49 -18.26
N LEU A 440 2.91 32.31 -18.88
CA LEU A 440 2.13 31.18 -18.37
C LEU A 440 2.96 30.16 -17.57
N GLY A 441 4.22 30.48 -17.26
CA GLY A 441 5.12 29.54 -16.57
C GLY A 441 5.58 28.37 -17.45
N TYR A 442 6.31 27.45 -16.84
CA TYR A 442 6.89 26.27 -17.49
C TYR A 442 5.84 25.18 -17.79
N ASN A 443 4.79 25.08 -16.96
CA ASN A 443 3.60 24.25 -17.18
C ASN A 443 3.90 22.84 -17.70
N ASN A 444 4.64 22.06 -16.91
CA ASN A 444 5.07 20.70 -17.28
C ASN A 444 5.81 20.65 -18.64
N ALA A 445 6.75 21.58 -18.85
CA ALA A 445 7.48 21.75 -20.09
C ALA A 445 6.63 22.10 -21.33
N ARG A 446 5.38 22.54 -21.14
CA ARG A 446 4.48 23.04 -22.20
C ARG A 446 4.28 24.54 -22.04
N PHE A 447 5.24 25.31 -22.52
CA PHE A 447 5.28 26.75 -22.30
C PHE A 447 4.94 27.55 -23.55
N PHE A 448 4.47 28.77 -23.29
CA PHE A 448 4.24 29.82 -24.28
C PHE A 448 5.15 31.00 -23.96
N GLU A 449 5.79 31.55 -24.98
CA GLU A 449 6.71 32.67 -24.84
C GLU A 449 6.44 33.76 -25.88
N LEU A 450 6.47 35.01 -25.43
CA LEU A 450 6.58 36.19 -26.28
C LEU A 450 8.07 36.54 -26.37
N TYR A 451 8.58 36.82 -27.56
CA TYR A 451 9.99 37.18 -27.70
C TYR A 451 10.19 38.34 -28.68
N GLY A 452 11.25 39.10 -28.41
CA GLY A 452 11.79 40.10 -29.31
C GLY A 452 13.24 39.77 -29.62
N ARG A 453 13.64 39.92 -30.89
CA ARG A 453 14.98 39.61 -31.36
C ARG A 453 15.56 40.75 -32.18
N LEU A 454 16.83 41.03 -31.97
CA LEU A 454 17.65 41.94 -32.75
C LEU A 454 18.74 41.12 -33.44
N THR A 455 18.82 41.20 -34.76
CA THR A 455 19.85 40.54 -35.56
C THR A 455 20.63 41.58 -36.37
N ASP A 456 21.95 41.40 -36.46
CA ASP A 456 22.86 42.25 -37.24
C ASP A 456 23.94 41.38 -37.90
N THR A 457 24.44 41.82 -39.05
CA THR A 457 25.65 41.31 -39.71
C THR A 457 26.80 42.27 -39.42
N LEU A 458 27.66 41.90 -38.47
CA LEU A 458 28.78 42.74 -38.03
C LEU A 458 29.91 42.81 -39.08
N TRP A 459 30.05 41.76 -39.89
CA TRP A 459 31.04 41.68 -40.96
C TRP A 459 30.60 40.67 -42.03
N SER A 460 30.85 40.95 -43.30
CA SER A 460 30.72 40.00 -44.41
C SER A 460 31.89 40.20 -45.36
N LYS A 461 32.43 39.10 -45.89
CA LYS A 461 33.46 39.13 -46.94
C LYS A 461 32.88 39.48 -48.30
N ASP A 462 31.64 39.07 -48.54
CA ASP A 462 30.91 39.43 -49.74
C ASP A 462 30.28 40.82 -49.53
N ASP A 463 29.99 41.55 -50.62
CA ASP A 463 29.42 42.90 -50.61
C ASP A 463 27.94 42.91 -50.20
N ASN A 464 27.64 42.35 -49.01
CA ASN A 464 26.32 42.36 -48.40
C ASN A 464 26.19 43.53 -47.42
N ASP A 465 24.96 43.90 -47.12
CA ASP A 465 24.65 44.85 -46.06
C ASP A 465 25.30 44.41 -44.72
N THR A 466 25.91 45.37 -44.01
CA THR A 466 26.52 45.16 -42.69
C THR A 466 26.18 46.31 -41.73
N GLY A 467 26.28 46.05 -40.43
CA GLY A 467 26.00 47.04 -39.39
C GLY A 467 24.59 47.62 -39.49
N ARG A 468 24.47 48.95 -39.58
CA ARG A 468 23.16 49.62 -39.61
C ARG A 468 22.30 49.17 -40.79
N ASP A 469 22.92 48.86 -41.93
CA ASP A 469 22.19 48.50 -43.15
C ASP A 469 21.65 47.06 -43.09
N ALA A 470 22.21 46.21 -42.21
CA ALA A 470 21.77 44.84 -41.97
C ALA A 470 20.90 44.66 -40.73
N LEU A 471 20.64 45.74 -39.99
CA LEU A 471 19.97 45.66 -38.69
C LEU A 471 18.50 45.24 -38.84
N GLN A 472 18.13 44.12 -38.24
CA GLN A 472 16.78 43.55 -38.29
C GLN A 472 16.19 43.40 -36.89
N GLY A 473 14.95 43.84 -36.73
CA GLY A 473 14.11 43.52 -35.58
C GLY A 473 13.16 42.37 -35.88
N ALA A 474 12.82 41.59 -34.86
CA ALA A 474 11.72 40.64 -34.92
C ALA A 474 10.92 40.65 -33.62
N LEU A 475 9.60 40.47 -33.75
CA LEU A 475 8.69 40.22 -32.64
C LEU A 475 7.89 38.96 -32.93
N GLY A 476 7.83 38.04 -31.98
CA GLY A 476 7.20 36.76 -32.22
C GLY A 476 6.62 36.11 -30.97
N ILE A 477 5.87 35.05 -31.25
CA ILE A 477 5.35 34.13 -30.24
C ILE A 477 5.91 32.75 -30.53
N ARG A 478 6.27 32.00 -29.48
CA ARG A 478 6.65 30.59 -29.61
C ARG A 478 5.97 29.73 -28.56
N PHE A 479 5.70 28.50 -28.93
CA PHE A 479 4.95 27.55 -28.13
C PHE A 479 5.56 26.15 -28.24
N LYS A 480 5.70 25.49 -27.10
CA LYS A 480 6.08 24.08 -27.00
C LYS A 480 4.85 23.24 -26.62
N PRO A 481 4.20 22.54 -27.57
CA PRO A 481 2.95 21.80 -27.29
C PRO A 481 3.12 20.56 -26.43
N LEU A 482 4.24 19.88 -26.56
CA LEU A 482 4.43 18.54 -26.04
C LEU A 482 5.45 18.56 -24.90
N SER A 483 5.11 17.95 -23.76
CA SER A 483 6.03 17.83 -22.63
C SER A 483 7.17 16.85 -22.92
N ALA A 484 6.86 15.74 -23.60
CA ALA A 484 7.78 14.64 -23.88
C ALA A 484 8.74 14.92 -25.06
N TYR A 485 8.38 15.81 -25.98
CA TYR A 485 9.15 16.10 -27.19
C TYR A 485 9.49 17.60 -27.26
N ASN A 486 10.74 17.95 -27.57
CA ASN A 486 11.15 19.36 -27.73
C ASN A 486 10.81 19.87 -29.12
N VAL A 487 9.52 19.90 -29.45
CA VAL A 487 8.99 20.53 -30.66
C VAL A 487 8.59 21.96 -30.32
N MET A 488 9.03 22.94 -31.11
CA MET A 488 8.70 24.35 -30.95
C MET A 488 8.01 24.87 -32.21
N LEU A 489 6.88 25.53 -32.03
CA LEU A 489 6.17 26.26 -33.08
C LEU A 489 6.34 27.75 -32.82
N ALA A 490 6.59 28.53 -33.88
CA ALA A 490 6.58 29.98 -33.74
C ALA A 490 6.05 30.71 -34.96
N LEU A 491 5.59 31.92 -34.68
CA LEU A 491 5.21 32.93 -35.65
C LEU A 491 5.88 34.23 -35.24
N GLU A 492 6.65 34.82 -36.14
CA GLU A 492 7.28 36.13 -35.92
C GLU A 492 7.08 37.06 -37.09
N ARG A 493 7.12 38.36 -36.80
CA ARG A 493 7.20 39.44 -37.77
C ARG A 493 8.59 40.03 -37.71
N THR A 494 9.34 39.97 -38.81
CA THR A 494 10.58 40.71 -38.97
C THR A 494 10.31 42.09 -39.56
N PHE A 495 11.18 43.05 -39.26
CA PHE A 495 11.08 44.42 -39.73
C PHE A 495 12.46 45.10 -39.76
N PRO A 496 12.69 46.05 -40.68
CA PRO A 496 13.89 46.86 -40.68
C PRO A 496 13.96 47.74 -39.44
N LEU A 497 15.17 48.02 -38.99
CA LEU A 497 15.46 48.93 -37.89
C LEU A 497 16.47 49.97 -38.35
N ALA A 498 16.38 51.18 -37.79
CA ALA A 498 17.31 52.28 -38.07
C ALA A 498 17.50 52.61 -39.57
N GLY A 499 16.49 52.35 -40.41
CA GLY A 499 16.54 52.61 -41.86
C GLY A 499 17.31 51.55 -42.66
N SER A 500 17.50 50.35 -42.11
CA SER A 500 18.19 49.24 -42.77
C SER A 500 17.54 48.80 -44.09
N ASN A 501 18.31 48.12 -44.94
CA ASN A 501 17.90 47.60 -46.24
C ASN A 501 17.10 46.28 -46.13
N VAL A 502 16.65 45.93 -44.93
CA VAL A 502 16.02 44.64 -44.64
C VAL A 502 14.52 44.67 -44.95
N ASP A 503 14.06 43.74 -45.76
CA ASP A 503 12.63 43.54 -45.99
C ASP A 503 11.95 42.83 -44.80
N GLY A 504 10.89 43.44 -44.27
CA GLY A 504 10.09 42.85 -43.20
C GLY A 504 9.12 41.77 -43.70
N ASP A 505 9.15 40.58 -43.10
CA ASP A 505 8.38 39.41 -43.52
C ASP A 505 7.71 38.73 -42.31
N TRP A 506 6.64 37.97 -42.54
CA TRP A 506 6.08 37.05 -41.56
C TRP A 506 6.74 35.70 -41.72
N LEU A 507 7.20 35.14 -40.61
CA LEU A 507 7.92 33.88 -40.61
C LEU A 507 7.26 32.88 -39.68
N VAL A 508 6.85 31.75 -40.26
CA VAL A 508 6.35 30.57 -39.54
C VAL A 508 7.50 29.59 -39.38
N ARG A 509 7.69 29.04 -38.17
CA ARG A 509 8.79 28.11 -37.86
C ARG A 509 8.32 26.88 -37.11
N LEU A 510 8.99 25.76 -37.40
CA LEU A 510 8.90 24.51 -36.68
C LEU A 510 10.33 24.05 -36.33
N GLY A 511 10.64 24.02 -35.04
CA GLY A 511 11.90 23.53 -34.51
C GLY A 511 11.73 22.19 -33.78
N TYR A 512 12.76 21.35 -33.84
CA TYR A 512 12.87 20.10 -33.10
C TYR A 512 14.27 19.97 -32.49
N GLY A 513 14.32 19.64 -31.20
CA GLY A 513 15.56 19.39 -30.48
C GLY A 513 15.60 18.02 -29.80
N SER A 514 16.74 17.35 -29.86
CA SER A 514 17.01 16.16 -29.05
C SER A 514 18.39 16.25 -28.45
N SER A 515 18.50 15.96 -27.15
CA SER A 515 19.77 16.12 -26.44
C SER A 515 19.95 15.07 -25.35
N ILE A 516 21.17 14.61 -25.21
CA ILE A 516 21.63 13.73 -24.13
C ILE A 516 22.86 14.39 -23.52
N GLY A 517 22.90 14.52 -22.19
CA GLY A 517 24.09 14.96 -21.47
C GLY A 517 24.55 16.40 -21.79
N THR A 518 23.64 17.30 -22.14
CA THR A 518 23.96 18.72 -22.42
C THR A 518 23.98 19.60 -21.17
N ASP A 519 23.43 19.11 -20.06
CA ASP A 519 23.50 19.77 -18.76
C ASP A 519 24.77 19.38 -17.99
N LEU A 520 25.15 20.20 -17.01
CA LEU A 520 26.27 19.94 -16.11
C LEU A 520 26.00 18.69 -15.27
N ARG A 521 26.94 17.75 -15.27
CA ARG A 521 26.93 16.61 -14.35
C ARG A 521 27.80 16.92 -13.15
N VAL A 522 27.34 16.54 -11.96
CA VAL A 522 28.09 16.67 -10.70
C VAL A 522 28.66 15.33 -10.23
N ASP A 523 28.03 14.21 -10.59
CA ASP A 523 28.43 12.84 -10.21
C ASP A 523 29.70 12.31 -10.89
N LYS A 524 30.02 12.79 -12.10
CA LYS A 524 31.12 12.23 -12.91
C LYS A 524 31.92 13.29 -13.64
N PRO A 525 33.23 13.08 -13.85
CA PRO A 525 34.11 14.04 -14.51
C PRO A 525 33.97 14.05 -16.04
N SER A 526 33.38 13.01 -16.64
CA SER A 526 33.10 12.98 -18.08
C SER A 526 31.87 12.15 -18.41
N TRP A 527 31.17 12.51 -19.49
CA TRP A 527 29.96 11.82 -19.94
C TRP A 527 29.75 11.97 -21.45
N TRP A 528 28.97 11.05 -22.02
CA TRP A 528 28.53 11.16 -23.41
C TRP A 528 27.55 12.31 -23.57
N THR A 529 27.77 13.12 -24.60
CA THR A 529 26.90 14.23 -24.96
C THR A 529 26.54 14.14 -26.43
N SER A 530 25.26 14.29 -26.73
CA SER A 530 24.71 14.36 -28.08
C SER A 530 23.71 15.50 -28.13
N GLN A 531 23.77 16.34 -29.15
CA GLN A 531 22.84 17.45 -29.34
C GLN A 531 22.45 17.51 -30.81
N LEU A 532 21.19 17.26 -31.10
CA LEU A 532 20.57 17.41 -32.41
C LEU A 532 19.60 18.59 -32.38
N TYR A 533 19.72 19.46 -33.36
CA TYR A 533 18.80 20.54 -33.61
C TYR A 533 18.39 20.53 -35.09
N MET A 534 17.10 20.72 -35.35
CA MET A 534 16.53 20.81 -36.69
C MET A 534 15.45 21.89 -36.69
N GLU A 535 15.40 22.70 -37.74
CA GLU A 535 14.33 23.67 -37.92
C GLU A 535 13.96 23.81 -39.41
N ALA A 536 12.67 24.03 -39.65
CA ALA A 536 12.13 24.42 -40.94
C ALA A 536 11.32 25.71 -40.78
N GLY A 537 11.40 26.60 -41.76
CA GLY A 537 10.67 27.86 -41.74
C GLY A 537 10.16 28.30 -43.10
N ARG A 538 9.11 29.13 -43.08
CA ARG A 538 8.51 29.74 -44.27
C ARG A 538 8.24 31.22 -44.07
N TYR A 539 8.93 32.04 -44.85
CA TYR A 539 8.61 33.44 -45.07
C TYR A 539 7.37 33.56 -45.96
N LEU A 540 6.35 34.27 -45.49
CA LEU A 540 5.04 34.33 -46.13
C LEU A 540 5.02 35.31 -47.29
N GLN A 541 5.59 36.51 -47.13
CA GLN A 541 5.64 37.52 -48.19
C GLN A 541 6.62 37.10 -49.28
N ASN A 542 7.87 36.77 -48.90
CA ASN A 542 8.89 36.37 -49.85
C ASN A 542 8.68 34.96 -50.41
N ARG A 543 7.70 34.20 -49.90
CA ARG A 543 7.40 32.80 -50.29
C ARG A 543 8.65 31.90 -50.25
N ARG A 544 9.57 32.17 -49.32
CA ARG A 544 10.86 31.49 -49.14
C ARG A 544 10.74 30.45 -48.03
N ASN A 545 10.99 29.19 -48.36
CA ASN A 545 11.18 28.11 -47.39
C ASN A 545 12.66 27.89 -47.12
N TYR A 546 13.00 27.53 -45.88
CA TYR A 546 14.32 27.07 -45.51
C TYR A 546 14.26 25.89 -44.54
N PHE A 547 15.37 25.17 -44.44
CA PHE A 547 15.62 24.13 -43.46
C PHE A 547 17.07 24.21 -42.98
N ASN A 548 17.32 23.98 -41.70
CA ASN A 548 18.66 23.86 -41.14
C ASN A 548 18.71 22.75 -40.08
N SER A 549 19.85 22.11 -39.96
CA SER A 549 20.09 21.04 -38.99
C SER A 549 21.54 20.98 -38.58
N GLU A 550 21.77 20.62 -37.32
CA GLU A 550 23.10 20.41 -36.76
C GLU A 550 23.02 19.30 -35.71
N TRP A 551 23.88 18.29 -35.85
CA TRP A 551 24.05 17.20 -34.90
C TRP A 551 25.48 17.15 -34.42
N GLN A 552 25.66 17.20 -33.11
CA GLN A 552 26.95 17.11 -32.44
C GLN A 552 26.95 15.87 -31.53
N ILE A 553 28.01 15.07 -31.58
CA ILE A 553 28.18 13.90 -30.70
C ILE A 553 29.63 13.77 -30.23
N GLY A 554 29.81 13.58 -28.93
CA GLY A 554 31.14 13.51 -28.33
C GLY A 554 31.12 13.28 -26.83
N ARG A 555 32.22 13.64 -26.17
CA ARG A 555 32.33 13.56 -24.70
C ARG A 555 32.43 14.93 -24.07
N SER A 556 31.55 15.22 -23.13
CA SER A 556 31.72 16.32 -22.20
C SER A 556 32.71 15.93 -21.11
N ILE A 557 33.66 16.81 -20.81
CA ILE A 557 34.70 16.62 -19.80
C ILE A 557 34.73 17.85 -18.91
N ARG A 558 34.51 17.67 -17.62
CA ARG A 558 34.53 18.73 -16.61
C ARG A 558 35.97 18.99 -16.18
N LEU A 559 36.41 20.24 -16.26
CA LEU A 559 37.78 20.64 -15.95
C LEU A 559 37.92 20.97 -14.45
N ASP A 560 37.80 19.95 -13.61
CA ASP A 560 37.74 20.08 -12.15
C ASP A 560 38.94 20.78 -11.51
N ARG A 561 40.12 20.71 -12.14
CA ARG A 561 41.34 21.41 -11.68
C ARG A 561 41.27 22.93 -11.86
N ILE A 562 40.44 23.41 -12.78
CA ILE A 562 40.26 24.84 -13.08
C ILE A 562 38.96 25.34 -12.44
N SER A 563 37.85 24.67 -12.76
CA SER A 563 36.54 24.95 -12.18
C SER A 563 35.59 23.79 -12.44
N ARG A 564 34.85 23.36 -11.42
CA ARG A 564 33.76 22.37 -11.57
C ARG A 564 32.59 22.88 -12.44
N ARG A 565 32.60 24.15 -12.85
CA ARG A 565 31.60 24.77 -13.73
C ARG A 565 32.07 24.88 -15.18
N LEU A 566 33.31 24.48 -15.48
CA LEU A 566 33.90 24.54 -16.81
C LEU A 566 33.87 23.16 -17.47
N VAL A 567 33.25 23.05 -18.63
CA VAL A 567 33.12 21.80 -19.39
C VAL A 567 33.68 22.02 -20.79
N ILE A 568 34.52 21.10 -21.25
CA ILE A 568 34.93 21.01 -22.65
C ILE A 568 34.16 19.88 -23.34
N PHE A 569 33.83 20.07 -24.62
CA PHE A 569 33.06 19.14 -25.42
C PHE A 569 33.72 18.94 -26.79
N PRO A 570 34.79 18.14 -26.89
CA PRO A 570 35.26 17.61 -28.16
C PRO A 570 34.18 16.72 -28.80
N HIS A 571 33.85 16.96 -30.06
CA HIS A 571 32.76 16.30 -30.76
C HIS A 571 33.00 16.16 -32.26
N ILE A 572 32.27 15.22 -32.85
CA ILE A 572 32.01 15.16 -34.29
C ILE A 572 30.73 15.95 -34.55
N VAL A 573 30.69 16.67 -35.68
CA VAL A 573 29.51 17.43 -36.12
C VAL A 573 29.08 16.98 -37.51
N ALA A 574 27.77 16.93 -37.73
CA ALA A 574 27.14 16.86 -39.04
C ALA A 574 26.10 17.98 -39.14
N ALA A 575 26.09 18.71 -40.25
CA ALA A 575 25.14 19.79 -40.47
C ALA A 575 24.62 19.76 -41.91
N ALA A 576 23.36 20.12 -42.08
CA ALA A 576 22.75 20.25 -43.39
C ALA A 576 21.76 21.41 -43.40
N ASP A 577 21.74 22.16 -44.50
CA ASP A 577 20.83 23.26 -44.73
C ASP A 577 20.27 23.28 -46.16
N TYR A 578 19.13 23.95 -46.29
CA TYR A 578 18.44 24.16 -47.56
C TYR A 578 17.75 25.51 -47.53
N ASP A 579 17.77 26.21 -48.67
CA ASP A 579 17.00 27.42 -48.89
C ASP A 579 16.42 27.46 -50.30
N SER A 580 15.12 27.70 -50.41
CA SER A 580 14.41 27.76 -51.69
C SER A 580 14.73 28.99 -52.56
N LYS A 581 15.28 30.06 -51.97
CA LYS A 581 15.68 31.30 -52.65
C LYS A 581 17.11 31.71 -52.29
N MET A 582 17.99 30.71 -52.16
CA MET A 582 19.39 30.89 -51.79
C MET A 582 20.13 31.93 -52.63
N ARG A 583 19.90 31.92 -53.95
CA ARG A 583 20.49 32.86 -54.89
C ARG A 583 19.39 33.72 -55.46
N SER A 584 19.50 35.04 -55.36
CA SER A 584 18.54 35.99 -55.92
C SER A 584 19.29 36.99 -56.80
N GLN A 585 18.89 37.12 -58.05
CA GLN A 585 19.45 38.08 -59.01
C GLN A 585 18.31 38.90 -59.61
N VAL A 586 18.55 40.19 -59.82
CA VAL A 586 17.66 41.06 -60.59
C VAL A 586 18.23 41.13 -62.01
N ASP A 587 17.46 40.74 -63.01
CA ASP A 587 17.88 40.89 -64.41
C ASP A 587 17.78 42.34 -64.88
N ASP A 588 18.35 42.66 -66.05
CA ASP A 588 18.38 44.02 -66.62
C ASP A 588 16.98 44.62 -66.88
N LEU A 589 15.93 43.80 -66.81
CA LEU A 589 14.51 44.18 -66.95
C LEU A 589 13.81 44.36 -65.60
N GLY A 590 14.57 44.33 -64.48
CA GLY A 590 14.04 44.47 -63.13
C GLY A 590 13.32 43.24 -62.60
N ARG A 591 13.41 42.08 -63.26
CA ARG A 591 12.76 40.84 -62.81
C ARG A 591 13.68 40.09 -61.86
N GLN A 592 13.16 39.75 -60.69
CA GLN A 592 13.87 38.90 -59.74
C GLN A 592 13.79 37.42 -60.17
N ARG A 593 14.96 36.80 -60.38
CA ARG A 593 15.11 35.35 -60.52
C ARG A 593 15.77 34.79 -59.27
N SER A 594 15.13 33.81 -58.64
CA SER A 594 15.66 33.12 -57.47
C SER A 594 15.83 31.63 -57.72
N SER A 595 16.92 31.03 -57.23
CA SER A 595 17.13 29.58 -57.24
C SER A 595 17.40 29.02 -55.85
N SER A 596 17.06 27.74 -55.66
CA SER A 596 17.31 27.04 -54.41
C SER A 596 18.77 26.62 -54.26
N GLY A 597 19.23 26.47 -53.02
CA GLY A 597 20.53 25.89 -52.69
C GLY A 597 20.40 24.93 -51.51
N ASN A 598 21.27 23.92 -51.46
CA ASN A 598 21.44 23.02 -50.33
C ASN A 598 22.93 22.86 -50.04
N ALA A 599 23.26 22.54 -48.79
CA ALA A 599 24.63 22.27 -48.41
C ALA A 599 24.65 21.31 -47.22
N GLY A 600 25.63 20.42 -47.18
CA GLY A 600 25.82 19.52 -46.06
C GLY A 600 27.29 19.20 -45.85
N GLY A 601 27.69 19.19 -44.58
CA GLY A 601 29.07 19.01 -44.17
C GLY A 601 29.20 18.20 -42.88
N VAL A 602 30.34 17.55 -42.73
CA VAL A 602 30.71 16.78 -41.53
C VAL A 602 32.08 17.19 -41.07
N GLY A 603 32.35 17.09 -39.77
CA GLY A 603 33.65 17.48 -39.26
C GLY A 603 33.82 17.29 -37.78
N VAL A 604 34.76 18.03 -37.23
CA VAL A 604 35.14 17.94 -35.81
C VAL A 604 35.11 19.32 -35.17
N GLY A 605 34.85 19.35 -33.89
CA GLY A 605 34.77 20.60 -33.14
C GLY A 605 35.07 20.42 -31.67
N VAL A 606 35.26 21.55 -31.02
CA VAL A 606 35.40 21.66 -29.57
C VAL A 606 34.47 22.76 -29.08
N GLY A 607 33.64 22.41 -28.08
CA GLY A 607 32.88 23.36 -27.28
C GLY A 607 33.55 23.61 -25.94
N VAL A 608 33.42 24.82 -25.40
CA VAL A 608 33.80 25.17 -24.04
C VAL A 608 32.64 25.92 -23.41
N ARG A 609 32.09 25.37 -22.32
CA ARG A 609 30.96 25.95 -21.60
C ARG A 609 31.31 26.25 -20.16
N TYR A 610 31.00 27.47 -19.72
CA TYR A 610 31.11 27.89 -18.33
C TYR A 610 29.74 28.21 -17.74
N TRP A 611 29.36 27.51 -16.67
CA TRP A 611 28.06 27.64 -16.00
C TRP A 611 28.10 28.67 -14.86
N MET A 612 27.03 29.45 -14.70
CA MET A 612 26.96 30.57 -13.76
C MET A 612 25.56 30.77 -13.17
N ARG A 613 25.45 31.73 -12.24
CA ARG A 613 24.18 32.19 -11.64
C ARG A 613 23.40 31.08 -10.93
N GLU A 614 24.12 30.26 -10.17
CA GLU A 614 23.49 29.29 -9.27
C GLU A 614 23.20 29.92 -7.90
N THR A 615 22.20 29.40 -7.20
CA THR A 615 21.89 29.77 -5.81
C THR A 615 21.84 28.51 -4.94
N ARG A 616 21.61 28.67 -3.64
CA ARG A 616 21.41 27.52 -2.74
C ARG A 616 20.25 26.61 -3.17
N SER A 617 19.20 27.16 -3.77
CA SER A 617 18.02 26.41 -4.24
C SER A 617 17.99 26.17 -5.74
N LYS A 618 18.80 26.87 -6.55
CA LYS A 618 18.77 26.81 -8.02
C LYS A 618 20.10 26.36 -8.60
N ALA A 619 20.07 25.44 -9.55
CA ALA A 619 21.24 25.03 -10.30
C ALA A 619 21.70 26.19 -11.22
N PRO A 620 22.89 26.14 -11.83
CA PRO A 620 23.35 27.21 -12.71
C PRO A 620 22.32 27.56 -13.78
N GLN A 621 21.87 28.82 -13.77
CA GLN A 621 20.80 29.29 -14.65
C GLN A 621 21.32 30.03 -15.88
N SER A 622 22.63 30.26 -15.95
CA SER A 622 23.27 30.96 -17.06
C SER A 622 24.49 30.21 -17.53
N TYR A 623 24.88 30.44 -18.78
CA TYR A 623 26.14 29.94 -19.29
C TYR A 623 26.73 30.85 -20.36
N ILE A 624 28.06 30.76 -20.49
CA ILE A 624 28.80 31.19 -21.67
C ILE A 624 29.26 29.93 -22.40
N ASP A 625 29.05 29.86 -23.71
CA ASP A 625 29.43 28.76 -24.58
C ASP A 625 30.24 29.29 -25.77
N LEU A 626 31.39 28.67 -26.01
CA LEU A 626 32.27 28.94 -27.14
C LEU A 626 32.43 27.63 -27.92
N SER A 627 32.07 27.63 -29.20
CA SER A 627 32.24 26.47 -30.08
C SER A 627 33.10 26.85 -31.28
N LEU A 628 34.11 26.03 -31.57
CA LEU A 628 34.92 26.10 -32.77
C LEU A 628 34.86 24.76 -33.49
N GLN A 629 34.54 24.78 -34.77
CA GLN A 629 34.35 23.59 -35.57
C GLN A 629 35.02 23.77 -36.93
N TYR A 630 35.54 22.68 -37.47
CA TYR A 630 35.97 22.61 -38.85
C TYR A 630 35.13 21.53 -39.55
N ARG A 631 34.50 21.87 -40.67
CA ARG A 631 33.63 20.98 -41.44
C ARG A 631 34.17 20.83 -42.85
N GLU A 632 34.11 19.61 -43.37
CA GLU A 632 34.32 19.27 -44.77
C GLU A 632 32.98 19.12 -45.47
N ARG A 633 32.90 19.60 -46.72
CA ARG A 633 31.69 19.51 -47.51
C ARG A 633 31.48 18.06 -47.97
N VAL A 634 30.26 17.57 -47.79
CA VAL A 634 29.81 16.27 -48.28
C VAL A 634 28.98 16.44 -49.55
N PHE A 635 28.11 17.46 -49.60
CA PHE A 635 27.29 17.76 -50.77
C PHE A 635 26.90 19.24 -50.83
N GLY A 636 26.42 19.66 -51.99
CA GLY A 636 25.82 20.98 -52.19
C GLY A 636 26.85 22.10 -52.30
N ASP A 637 26.46 23.30 -51.85
CA ASP A 637 27.24 24.53 -51.96
C ASP A 637 28.42 24.58 -50.95
N ASP A 638 29.46 25.37 -51.26
CA ASP A 638 30.70 25.50 -50.48
C ASP A 638 30.50 26.11 -49.07
N ARG A 639 29.28 26.52 -48.74
CA ARG A 639 28.93 27.03 -47.41
C ARG A 639 28.95 25.98 -46.30
N ALA A 640 29.01 24.70 -46.69
CA ALA A 640 29.13 23.58 -45.77
C ALA A 640 30.57 23.31 -45.28
N GLU A 641 31.58 23.92 -45.89
CA GLU A 641 33.00 23.70 -45.54
C GLU A 641 33.68 24.87 -44.83
N GLY A 642 34.74 24.54 -44.10
CA GLY A 642 35.66 25.47 -43.44
C GLY A 642 35.40 25.63 -41.94
N VAL A 643 35.82 26.77 -41.40
CA VAL A 643 35.80 27.05 -39.95
C VAL A 643 34.49 27.72 -39.57
N PHE A 644 33.82 27.16 -38.57
CA PHE A 644 32.61 27.69 -37.95
C PHE A 644 32.93 28.05 -36.50
N ALA A 645 32.60 29.26 -36.08
CA ALA A 645 32.76 29.68 -34.70
C ALA A 645 31.45 30.23 -34.14
N ARG A 646 31.14 29.89 -32.89
CA ARG A 646 29.93 30.35 -32.20
C ARG A 646 30.28 30.77 -30.78
N PHE A 647 29.83 31.94 -30.40
CA PHE A 647 29.76 32.39 -29.02
C PHE A 647 28.28 32.48 -28.62
N THR A 648 27.93 32.01 -27.44
CA THR A 648 26.58 32.12 -26.88
C THR A 648 26.64 32.51 -25.43
N TYR A 649 25.95 33.59 -25.08
CA TYR A 649 25.62 33.96 -23.72
C TYR A 649 24.14 33.70 -23.46
N SER A 650 23.82 32.90 -22.45
CA SER A 650 22.44 32.63 -22.03
C SER A 650 22.26 33.05 -20.58
N TRP A 651 21.29 33.94 -20.36
CA TRP A 651 20.81 34.42 -19.07
C TRP A 651 19.43 33.84 -18.79
#